data_AF-A0A257M3D8-F1
#
_entry.id   AF-A0A257M3D8-F1
#
_cell.length_a   1.000
_cell.length_b   1.000
_cell.length_c   1.000
_cell.angle_alpha   90.00
_cell.angle_beta   90.00
_cell.angle_gamma   90.00
#
_symmetry.space_group_name_H-M   'P 1'
#
loop_
_entity.id
_entity.type
_entity.pdbx_description
1 polymer ?
#
loop_
_entity_poly.entity_id
_entity_poly.type
_entity_poly.pdbx_seq_one_letter_code
_entity_poly.pdbx_strand_id
1 'polypeptide(L)'
;MKPNRFFASRAFLGNGISVCFAAAAMLAGPVASGAAIYWNPSTVISADTDVLASGTLSYAYNFNNTAAASATVNGVPFTGTNVHTGTIATNVTLSGLTANNPNVFGAATGTYAALSASYRNLLVGGSYGGTGAGTATLNNLTIGQTYAVQLWINDSRTFGNGRTAVVTSTGGNSVTVDYNNTEAAGGVGQQVTGVFTADATTQAFTITGSASTQINSIQLRNITAAGTPGVWNTITTNQTWSTAANWASSFIANGSGFIANFNTLNPTADTTVRLDSSRTVGGLIFGDTIVATAASWTLDNNGNAANVLTLAGGTPGITVNALGTGKLALISANIAGTSGLLKSGAGILSLTGSNTFTGGVTVAAGTLRFNSDAALGNSANAVTFSGAATLQLGATLASNTRNITLNAASTLDTNGFNLTHSGTISGTGALTKSGGGTLTLSGTNTNSGGVTVSGGTLIVASPSALGALPANTGANSINAGANTVEIATDVSINAYNLNVGSGVNSTYRINRATSGDGVTHTVGSLLGGTGATINFTSGANNTSTPTVISPTAILSSGAGNSGQYTINPTGVNVQITGPVGNTINSTNVDKGLTLSGTSTGNLISGVISNGSNAGTGRLPLVKSGTGTWTLTAANTYTGITNVTAGTLAIGTGGSISNSPVVHVGSGSSLDITAAGLTLATGQTLIGTGTVSGVLTTSAGSKIAAGNTPTTATGNAITGAVGTLTASSLTLGAGTALDFEFGTGNDQITVATSNGLTINGGAISLFATGGTTPFTTNGTYTLVNYSGTLGGSGIAALSIANGQVGKVYDFADTGSAITLTISDAPTPADWAVDASGSWADAANWSSNPAFPDSVNALANLGGTTSPAFTAQWTVTLDGGKTVGSLTLNNSSGFIINQGTGGGLSFNNGSAISSLINTSGLNQLNVPVSFTGAGLSASIAGGSQLSINGAITGSGVINQSGTGLLILGSDNAAYSGITTVGIGSALQVGSGGSSGSLGSGAVVNNGSLTFSRNDSALAASNNISGSGTITNNSTAGSILLSGNISTTSSLTNNGAGELVLSGNNTYTGATNIINGVVVVNGGAAIPNTGAVSITDATGALFKLNASETIGTLNGGGASGGNVDLQANTLSISGAGASTYSGIISGTGGSLGKSGGGTLTLNGINTFTGGLSMSGGIAVANTASAFGTGA
;
A
#
# COMPACT_ATOMS: atom_id res chain seq x y z
N MET A 1 -26.27 -24.21 -2.10
CA MET A 1 -26.13 -25.35 -3.04
C MET A 1 -24.85 -26.12 -2.70
N LYS A 2 -24.99 -27.42 -2.40
CA LYS A 2 -23.96 -28.49 -2.56
C LYS A 2 -24.15 -29.10 -3.99
N PRO A 3 -23.32 -30.02 -4.58
CA PRO A 3 -22.53 -31.08 -3.90
C PRO A 3 -21.23 -31.63 -4.57
N ASN A 4 -20.66 -32.65 -3.87
CA ASN A 4 -19.78 -33.80 -4.23
C ASN A 4 -18.29 -33.75 -3.80
N ARG A 5 -17.61 -34.75 -3.19
CA ARG A 5 -17.81 -35.98 -2.34
C ARG A 5 -16.80 -37.08 -2.74
N PHE A 6 -16.34 -37.83 -1.71
CA PHE A 6 -15.65 -39.16 -1.66
C PHE A 6 -14.12 -39.17 -1.39
N PHE A 7 -13.51 -40.03 -0.55
CA PHE A 7 -13.92 -41.19 0.29
C PHE A 7 -12.88 -41.37 1.42
N ALA A 8 -13.28 -41.78 2.64
CA ALA A 8 -12.41 -42.53 3.57
C ALA A 8 -13.26 -43.37 4.56
N SER A 9 -12.84 -44.62 4.73
CA SER A 9 -13.54 -45.77 5.29
C SER A 9 -13.59 -45.83 6.82
N ARG A 10 -14.69 -46.39 7.34
CA ARG A 10 -14.84 -46.92 8.71
C ARG A 10 -14.64 -48.43 8.71
N ALA A 11 -14.05 -48.98 9.77
CA ALA A 11 -14.39 -50.31 10.28
C ALA A 11 -14.16 -50.34 11.81
N PHE A 12 -15.15 -50.88 12.52
CA PHE A 12 -15.30 -50.94 13.98
C PHE A 12 -15.09 -52.40 14.44
N LEU A 13 -14.45 -52.53 15.61
CA LEU A 13 -14.47 -53.59 16.65
C LEU A 13 -15.23 -54.92 16.43
N GLY A 14 -14.62 -56.02 16.93
CA GLY A 14 -15.35 -57.23 17.29
C GLY A 14 -14.51 -58.41 17.82
N ASN A 15 -14.45 -58.52 19.15
CA ASN A 15 -14.46 -59.73 19.99
C ASN A 15 -13.26 -60.70 20.04
N GLY A 16 -12.78 -60.87 21.28
CA GLY A 16 -11.79 -61.86 21.66
C GLY A 16 -12.38 -63.21 22.08
N ILE A 17 -11.49 -64.19 22.22
CA ILE A 17 -11.69 -65.41 22.99
C ILE A 17 -10.38 -65.69 23.74
N SER A 18 -10.46 -65.61 25.07
CA SER A 18 -9.52 -66.23 26.01
C SER A 18 -9.68 -67.74 25.96
N VAL A 19 -8.57 -68.50 25.97
CA VAL A 19 -8.60 -69.92 26.34
C VAL A 19 -7.48 -70.17 27.37
N CYS A 20 -7.89 -70.87 28.43
CA CYS A 20 -7.22 -71.07 29.70
C CYS A 20 -5.81 -71.67 29.65
N PHE A 21 -5.01 -71.25 30.63
CA PHE A 21 -3.89 -72.01 31.17
C PHE A 21 -4.40 -73.30 31.84
N ALA A 22 -3.78 -74.42 31.50
CA ALA A 22 -3.74 -75.61 32.36
C ALA A 22 -2.26 -75.96 32.58
N ALA A 23 -1.80 -75.75 33.81
CA ALA A 23 -0.52 -76.25 34.28
C ALA A 23 -0.65 -77.75 34.58
N ALA A 24 0.28 -78.54 34.07
CA ALA A 24 0.57 -79.88 34.60
C ALA A 24 2.09 -79.98 34.78
N ALA A 25 2.52 -79.96 36.04
CA ALA A 25 3.86 -80.37 36.42
C ALA A 25 3.92 -81.91 36.38
N MET A 26 4.96 -82.50 35.80
CA MET A 26 5.47 -83.82 36.24
C MET A 26 6.85 -84.17 35.65
N LEU A 27 7.77 -84.44 36.58
CA LEU A 27 8.93 -85.35 36.59
C LEU A 27 10.05 -85.22 35.55
N ALA A 28 11.26 -84.96 36.07
CA ALA A 28 12.53 -84.92 35.37
C ALA A 28 13.03 -86.32 34.95
N GLY A 29 13.39 -86.43 33.68
CA GLY A 29 14.37 -87.35 33.10
C GLY A 29 15.15 -86.60 32.00
N PRO A 30 16.40 -86.98 31.66
CA PRO A 30 17.28 -86.13 30.86
C PRO A 30 16.88 -86.05 29.37
N VAL A 31 16.59 -84.82 28.96
CA VAL A 31 16.80 -84.12 27.66
C VAL A 31 16.33 -84.78 26.34
N ALA A 32 15.35 -84.12 25.72
CA ALA A 32 15.56 -83.54 24.38
C ALA A 32 14.76 -82.22 24.29
N SER A 33 15.45 -81.08 24.46
CA SER A 33 15.06 -79.87 23.73
C SER A 33 15.27 -80.18 22.26
N GLY A 34 14.27 -79.88 21.45
CA GLY A 34 14.21 -80.32 20.08
C GLY A 34 12.82 -80.09 19.54
N ALA A 35 12.64 -78.99 18.81
CA ALA A 35 11.40 -78.65 18.13
C ALA A 35 10.85 -79.85 17.36
N ALA A 36 9.55 -80.08 17.51
CA ALA A 36 8.84 -81.13 16.81
C ALA A 36 9.07 -81.01 15.29
N ILE A 37 9.53 -82.09 14.66
CA ILE A 37 9.54 -82.16 13.20
C ILE A 37 8.12 -82.43 12.70
N TYR A 38 7.50 -81.44 12.06
CA TYR A 38 6.19 -81.60 11.46
C TYR A 38 6.34 -82.23 10.07
N TRP A 39 5.98 -83.51 9.98
CA TRP A 39 6.01 -84.29 8.75
C TRP A 39 4.80 -84.00 7.87
N ASN A 40 5.05 -83.61 6.62
CA ASN A 40 4.02 -83.47 5.60
C ASN A 40 3.64 -84.85 5.02
N PRO A 41 2.44 -85.02 4.43
CA PRO A 41 2.03 -86.26 3.78
C PRO A 41 3.01 -86.67 2.67
N SER A 42 3.15 -87.98 2.42
CA SER A 42 4.01 -88.45 1.33
C SER A 42 3.46 -87.99 -0.03
N THR A 43 4.36 -87.66 -0.95
CA THR A 43 4.02 -87.29 -2.34
C THR A 43 4.64 -88.29 -3.30
N VAL A 44 3.81 -88.78 -4.24
CA VAL A 44 4.24 -89.67 -5.34
C VAL A 44 4.80 -88.80 -6.47
N ILE A 45 5.98 -89.15 -6.98
CA ILE A 45 6.64 -88.37 -8.04
C ILE A 45 6.28 -89.00 -9.41
N SER A 46 5.34 -88.42 -10.15
CA SER A 46 4.73 -89.05 -11.33
C SER A 46 5.38 -88.73 -12.69
N ALA A 47 6.55 -88.09 -12.72
CA ALA A 47 7.17 -87.57 -13.97
C ALA A 47 8.61 -88.05 -14.18
N ASP A 48 8.95 -89.22 -13.65
CA ASP A 48 10.26 -89.84 -13.85
C ASP A 48 10.32 -90.51 -15.25
N THR A 49 11.07 -89.91 -16.17
CA THR A 49 11.18 -90.39 -17.56
C THR A 49 11.96 -91.70 -17.70
N ASP A 50 12.65 -92.15 -16.63
CA ASP A 50 13.37 -93.42 -16.63
C ASP A 50 12.52 -94.61 -16.11
N VAL A 51 11.21 -94.41 -15.90
CA VAL A 51 10.26 -95.47 -15.53
C VAL A 51 9.11 -95.59 -16.54
N LEU A 52 9.17 -96.59 -17.42
CA LEU A 52 8.08 -96.90 -18.37
C LEU A 52 7.08 -97.93 -17.78
N ALA A 53 5.80 -97.72 -18.06
CA ALA A 53 4.65 -98.39 -17.43
C ALA A 53 4.54 -99.91 -17.64
N SER A 54 5.43 -100.54 -18.39
CA SER A 54 5.46 -101.99 -18.55
C SER A 54 6.86 -102.47 -18.97
N GLY A 55 7.75 -102.71 -18.02
CA GLY A 55 9.08 -103.26 -18.29
C GLY A 55 9.99 -103.19 -17.07
N THR A 56 10.82 -104.21 -16.88
CA THR A 56 11.79 -104.38 -15.79
C THR A 56 12.64 -103.12 -15.55
N LEU A 57 12.83 -102.74 -14.27
CA LEU A 57 13.68 -101.63 -13.84
C LEU A 57 15.07 -101.69 -14.49
N SER A 58 15.35 -100.78 -15.43
CA SER A 58 16.71 -100.48 -15.85
C SER A 58 17.15 -99.25 -15.05
N TYR A 59 18.02 -99.47 -14.06
CA TYR A 59 18.61 -98.48 -13.15
C TYR A 59 17.79 -98.05 -11.92
N ALA A 60 17.50 -99.00 -11.03
CA ALA A 60 17.84 -98.70 -9.63
C ALA A 60 19.36 -98.48 -9.59
N TYR A 61 19.83 -97.31 -9.17
CA TYR A 61 21.27 -97.00 -9.12
C TYR A 61 21.99 -98.11 -8.34
N ASN A 62 22.64 -99.01 -9.06
CA ASN A 62 23.33 -100.14 -8.47
C ASN A 62 24.61 -99.59 -7.84
N PHE A 63 24.64 -99.50 -6.51
CA PHE A 63 25.79 -99.01 -5.74
C PHE A 63 27.07 -99.83 -5.97
N ASN A 64 27.01 -100.93 -6.72
CA ASN A 64 28.16 -101.77 -7.09
C ASN A 64 28.62 -101.59 -8.55
N ASN A 65 28.04 -100.67 -9.34
CA ASN A 65 28.43 -100.45 -10.74
C ASN A 65 29.57 -99.42 -10.86
N THR A 66 30.63 -99.76 -11.60
CA THR A 66 31.91 -99.04 -11.69
C THR A 66 32.00 -97.99 -12.80
N ALA A 67 30.92 -97.72 -13.54
CA ALA A 67 30.87 -96.69 -14.58
C ALA A 67 30.26 -95.37 -14.07
N ALA A 68 31.07 -94.30 -14.04
CA ALA A 68 30.70 -92.98 -13.53
C ALA A 68 29.71 -92.25 -14.46
N ALA A 69 28.49 -92.02 -13.98
CA ALA A 69 27.57 -91.04 -14.54
C ALA A 69 26.92 -90.23 -13.40
N SER A 70 27.01 -88.90 -13.48
CA SER A 70 26.27 -87.98 -12.63
C SER A 70 24.87 -87.81 -13.21
N ALA A 71 23.84 -88.21 -12.46
CA ALA A 71 22.46 -88.07 -12.88
C ALA A 71 21.72 -87.10 -11.97
N THR A 72 20.88 -86.23 -12.54
CA THR A 72 20.06 -85.30 -11.77
C THR A 72 18.63 -85.83 -11.80
N VAL A 73 18.12 -86.32 -10.68
CA VAL A 73 16.74 -86.83 -10.59
C VAL A 73 15.88 -85.74 -9.98
N ASN A 74 14.93 -85.20 -10.75
CA ASN A 74 14.04 -84.11 -10.32
C ASN A 74 14.75 -82.87 -9.75
N GLY A 75 15.86 -82.45 -10.39
CA GLY A 75 16.64 -81.28 -9.97
C GLY A 75 17.58 -81.55 -8.78
N VAL A 76 17.65 -82.79 -8.28
CA VAL A 76 18.59 -83.22 -7.23
C VAL A 76 19.76 -83.99 -7.87
N PRO A 77 20.99 -83.47 -7.80
CA PRO A 77 22.15 -84.13 -8.40
C PRO A 77 22.68 -85.30 -7.54
N PHE A 78 22.87 -86.46 -8.18
CA PHE A 78 23.54 -87.64 -7.64
C PHE A 78 24.87 -87.83 -8.40
N THR A 79 26.02 -87.69 -7.73
CA THR A 79 27.35 -87.75 -8.35
C THR A 79 28.11 -88.99 -7.90
N GLY A 80 28.20 -90.06 -8.69
CA GLY A 80 28.98 -91.24 -8.29
C GLY A 80 30.50 -90.99 -8.35
N THR A 81 31.20 -90.95 -7.21
CA THR A 81 32.65 -91.21 -7.15
C THR A 81 32.91 -92.31 -6.12
N ASN A 82 33.57 -93.37 -6.54
CA ASN A 82 33.92 -94.51 -5.71
C ASN A 82 35.22 -94.24 -4.95
N VAL A 83 35.29 -94.78 -3.72
CA VAL A 83 36.40 -94.82 -2.76
C VAL A 83 36.45 -93.63 -1.78
N HIS A 84 35.70 -93.72 -0.68
CA HIS A 84 36.11 -93.17 0.61
C HIS A 84 35.58 -94.04 1.77
N THR A 85 36.47 -94.80 2.41
CA THR A 85 36.25 -95.37 3.76
C THR A 85 36.47 -94.27 4.79
N GLY A 86 35.41 -93.65 5.31
CA GLY A 86 35.50 -92.56 6.29
C GLY A 86 34.38 -92.60 7.33
N THR A 87 34.71 -92.24 8.57
CA THR A 87 33.83 -92.15 9.75
C THR A 87 32.58 -91.30 9.49
N ILE A 88 31.44 -91.67 10.09
CA ILE A 88 30.17 -90.92 10.06
C ILE A 88 30.42 -89.43 10.34
N ALA A 89 29.83 -88.55 9.52
CA ALA A 89 29.96 -87.10 9.69
C ALA A 89 29.59 -86.67 11.12
N THR A 90 30.39 -85.79 11.75
CA THR A 90 30.15 -85.27 13.11
C THR A 90 28.78 -84.60 13.28
N ASN A 91 28.14 -84.22 12.18
CA ASN A 91 26.91 -83.43 12.17
C ASN A 91 25.63 -84.28 12.04
N VAL A 92 25.72 -85.61 11.92
CA VAL A 92 24.56 -86.52 12.03
C VAL A 92 24.96 -87.80 12.74
N THR A 93 24.29 -88.16 13.83
CA THR A 93 24.49 -89.42 14.56
C THR A 93 23.28 -90.33 14.38
N LEU A 94 23.49 -91.62 14.10
CA LEU A 94 22.43 -92.62 13.95
C LEU A 94 22.52 -93.66 15.07
N SER A 95 21.39 -94.06 15.62
CA SER A 95 21.29 -95.12 16.64
C SER A 95 20.13 -96.06 16.28
N GLY A 96 20.34 -97.37 16.34
CA GLY A 96 19.31 -98.38 15.97
C GLY A 96 19.03 -98.52 14.46
N LEU A 97 19.81 -97.84 13.59
CA LEU A 97 19.74 -97.95 12.13
C LEU A 97 21.07 -98.54 11.60
N THR A 98 21.01 -99.58 10.76
CA THR A 98 22.19 -100.20 10.14
C THR A 98 22.44 -99.61 8.73
N ALA A 99 23.54 -98.87 8.57
CA ALA A 99 23.96 -98.37 7.26
C ALA A 99 24.71 -99.48 6.51
N ASN A 100 24.18 -99.95 5.38
CA ASN A 100 24.92 -100.83 4.48
C ASN A 100 25.68 -99.94 3.48
N ASN A 101 27.02 -99.87 3.60
CA ASN A 101 27.91 -99.01 2.81
C ASN A 101 27.58 -97.51 2.88
N PRO A 102 27.93 -96.80 3.98
CA PRO A 102 27.64 -95.39 4.12
C PRO A 102 28.55 -94.54 3.21
N ASN A 103 28.05 -94.10 2.06
CA ASN A 103 28.69 -93.06 1.27
C ASN A 103 28.02 -91.71 1.58
N VAL A 104 28.77 -90.78 2.19
CA VAL A 104 28.29 -89.43 2.50
C VAL A 104 28.80 -88.43 1.46
N PHE A 105 27.89 -87.68 0.84
CA PHE A 105 28.24 -86.59 -0.07
C PHE A 105 28.43 -85.26 0.68
N GLY A 106 29.68 -84.81 0.78
CA GLY A 106 30.03 -83.44 1.16
C GLY A 106 29.96 -83.14 2.66
N ALA A 107 30.94 -83.65 3.41
CA ALA A 107 31.18 -83.21 4.79
C ALA A 107 31.57 -81.71 4.81
N ALA A 108 30.72 -80.86 5.37
CA ALA A 108 31.12 -79.53 5.84
C ALA A 108 31.38 -79.63 7.34
N THR A 109 32.60 -79.35 7.78
CA THR A 109 33.01 -79.33 9.20
C THR A 109 32.44 -78.11 9.96
N GLY A 110 31.28 -77.56 9.55
CA GLY A 110 30.69 -76.32 10.07
C GLY A 110 29.16 -76.34 10.15
N THR A 111 28.56 -75.27 10.66
CA THR A 111 27.10 -75.11 10.86
C THR A 111 26.32 -75.12 9.55
N TYR A 112 25.09 -75.65 9.54
CA TYR A 112 24.22 -75.75 8.35
C TYR A 112 23.67 -74.41 7.80
N ALA A 113 24.30 -73.28 8.15
CA ALA A 113 23.82 -71.94 7.82
C ALA A 113 23.85 -71.60 6.30
N ALA A 114 24.59 -72.34 5.48
CA ALA A 114 24.81 -72.05 4.05
C ALA A 114 23.84 -72.76 3.07
N LEU A 115 22.78 -73.44 3.54
CA LEU A 115 21.96 -74.37 2.71
C LEU A 115 20.72 -73.75 2.03
N SER A 116 20.76 -72.48 1.62
CA SER A 116 19.53 -71.74 1.24
C SER A 116 18.90 -72.13 -0.11
N ALA A 117 19.64 -72.73 -1.04
CA ALA A 117 19.13 -72.98 -2.40
C ALA A 117 18.80 -74.44 -2.74
N SER A 118 19.37 -75.44 -2.04
CA SER A 118 19.27 -76.85 -2.44
C SER A 118 19.33 -77.80 -1.23
N TYR A 119 18.66 -78.95 -1.33
CA TYR A 119 18.83 -80.04 -0.37
C TYR A 119 20.26 -80.59 -0.41
N ARG A 120 20.80 -80.93 0.77
CA ARG A 120 22.07 -81.66 0.89
C ARG A 120 21.81 -83.07 1.41
N ASN A 121 22.48 -84.04 0.80
CA ASN A 121 22.46 -85.42 1.24
C ASN A 121 23.24 -85.56 2.54
N LEU A 122 22.55 -85.96 3.61
CA LEU A 122 23.14 -86.27 4.91
C LEU A 122 23.48 -87.76 5.03
N LEU A 123 22.73 -88.62 4.35
CA LEU A 123 22.93 -90.08 4.28
C LEU A 123 22.43 -90.58 2.91
N VAL A 124 23.10 -91.56 2.30
CA VAL A 124 22.61 -92.31 1.12
C VAL A 124 22.83 -93.81 1.36
N GLY A 125 21.78 -94.65 1.24
CA GLY A 125 21.87 -96.12 1.24
C GLY A 125 21.59 -96.87 2.57
N GLY A 126 20.77 -96.37 3.49
CA GLY A 126 20.48 -97.07 4.75
C GLY A 126 19.43 -98.18 4.62
N SER A 127 19.71 -99.39 5.13
CA SER A 127 18.71 -100.46 5.23
C SER A 127 18.15 -100.52 6.65
N TYR A 128 16.85 -100.32 6.84
CA TYR A 128 16.22 -100.45 8.15
C TYR A 128 16.01 -101.95 8.45
N GLY A 129 16.91 -102.53 9.25
CA GLY A 129 17.05 -103.99 9.39
C GLY A 129 16.39 -104.65 10.61
N GLY A 130 15.50 -103.98 11.36
CA GLY A 130 14.93 -104.54 12.59
C GLY A 130 13.51 -104.09 12.91
N THR A 131 12.82 -104.79 13.80
CA THR A 131 11.42 -104.51 14.22
C THR A 131 11.29 -103.40 15.27
N GLY A 132 12.30 -102.54 15.45
CA GLY A 132 12.34 -101.52 16.51
C GLY A 132 12.82 -100.15 16.02
N ALA A 133 12.31 -99.08 16.65
CA ALA A 133 12.57 -97.69 16.31
C ALA A 133 14.06 -97.31 16.27
N GLY A 134 14.47 -96.61 15.20
CA GLY A 134 15.81 -96.02 15.06
C GLY A 134 15.78 -94.50 15.23
N THR A 135 16.86 -93.88 15.69
CA THR A 135 16.96 -92.43 15.91
C THR A 135 18.04 -91.81 15.02
N ALA A 136 17.70 -90.71 14.35
CA ALA A 136 18.63 -89.85 13.63
C ALA A 136 18.75 -88.50 14.35
N THR A 137 19.96 -88.14 14.74
CA THR A 137 20.28 -86.89 15.44
C THR A 137 21.07 -85.97 14.54
N LEU A 138 20.53 -84.80 14.21
CA LEU A 138 21.15 -83.73 13.44
C LEU A 138 21.92 -82.80 14.39
N ASN A 139 23.24 -82.68 14.26
CA ASN A 139 24.10 -81.82 15.10
C ASN A 139 24.61 -80.60 14.32
N ASN A 140 24.99 -79.53 15.02
CA ASN A 140 25.47 -78.26 14.43
C ASN A 140 24.41 -77.47 13.63
N LEU A 141 23.15 -77.55 14.08
CA LEU A 141 22.08 -76.69 13.60
C LEU A 141 22.26 -75.26 14.11
N THR A 142 21.85 -74.28 13.31
CA THR A 142 21.76 -72.90 13.77
C THR A 142 20.39 -72.68 14.42
N ILE A 143 20.38 -72.32 15.71
CA ILE A 143 19.15 -72.06 16.47
C ILE A 143 18.33 -70.96 15.79
N GLY A 144 17.03 -71.19 15.68
CA GLY A 144 16.00 -70.38 15.06
C GLY A 144 15.96 -70.41 13.53
N GLN A 145 16.84 -71.18 12.88
CA GLN A 145 16.69 -71.50 11.47
C GLN A 145 15.68 -72.64 11.25
N THR A 146 14.84 -72.53 10.23
CA THR A 146 13.92 -73.57 9.80
C THR A 146 14.61 -74.47 8.80
N TYR A 147 14.58 -75.78 9.05
CA TYR A 147 15.14 -76.78 8.17
C TYR A 147 14.03 -77.72 7.68
N ALA A 148 14.09 -78.04 6.39
CA ALA A 148 13.33 -79.14 5.83
C ALA A 148 14.22 -80.38 5.83
N VAL A 149 13.77 -81.42 6.50
CA VAL A 149 14.31 -82.78 6.43
C VAL A 149 13.49 -83.53 5.40
N GLN A 150 14.15 -84.16 4.44
CA GLN A 150 13.49 -84.97 3.43
C GLN A 150 14.03 -86.39 3.50
N LEU A 151 13.13 -87.36 3.58
CA LEU A 151 13.48 -88.78 3.53
C LEU A 151 13.03 -89.33 2.18
N TRP A 152 13.95 -89.99 1.48
CA TRP A 152 13.68 -90.76 0.28
C TRP A 152 13.58 -92.24 0.61
N ILE A 153 12.46 -92.85 0.27
CA ILE A 153 12.10 -94.21 0.66
C ILE A 153 11.75 -95.01 -0.60
N ASN A 154 12.37 -96.19 -0.76
CA ASN A 154 12.09 -97.13 -1.85
C ASN A 154 12.27 -98.59 -1.38
N ASP A 155 11.56 -99.56 -1.97
CA ASP A 155 11.82 -100.99 -1.78
C ASP A 155 12.50 -101.55 -3.03
N SER A 156 13.77 -101.94 -2.93
CA SER A 156 14.59 -102.41 -4.06
C SER A 156 14.60 -103.93 -4.25
N ARG A 157 13.82 -104.69 -3.46
CA ARG A 157 13.81 -106.17 -3.55
C ARG A 157 12.89 -106.64 -4.67
N THR A 158 13.44 -107.36 -5.63
CA THR A 158 12.71 -107.95 -6.76
C THR A 158 11.79 -109.11 -6.34
N PHE A 159 10.65 -109.20 -7.03
CA PHE A 159 9.66 -110.29 -7.11
C PHE A 159 8.50 -110.27 -6.10
N GLY A 160 7.44 -109.54 -6.48
CA GLY A 160 6.10 -109.62 -5.91
C GLY A 160 5.33 -108.31 -6.10
N ASN A 161 4.35 -108.29 -7.02
CA ASN A 161 3.55 -107.11 -7.33
C ASN A 161 2.73 -106.64 -6.10
N GLY A 162 2.67 -105.32 -5.86
CA GLY A 162 1.56 -104.71 -5.10
C GLY A 162 1.85 -104.10 -3.73
N ARG A 163 3.04 -103.54 -3.46
CA ARG A 163 3.32 -102.85 -2.19
C ARG A 163 3.26 -101.32 -2.33
N THR A 164 2.46 -100.66 -1.50
CA THR A 164 2.41 -99.20 -1.38
C THR A 164 2.90 -98.80 0.02
N ALA A 165 3.82 -97.84 0.10
CA ALA A 165 4.24 -97.29 1.38
C ALA A 165 3.14 -96.36 1.93
N VAL A 166 2.72 -96.59 3.17
CA VAL A 166 1.86 -95.67 3.94
C VAL A 166 2.75 -95.01 4.98
N VAL A 167 2.90 -93.69 4.85
CA VAL A 167 3.66 -92.90 5.82
C VAL A 167 2.66 -92.22 6.76
N THR A 168 2.65 -92.63 8.01
CA THR A 168 1.80 -92.06 9.06
C THR A 168 2.67 -91.29 10.04
N SER A 169 2.43 -89.98 10.12
CA SER A 169 2.99 -89.09 11.13
C SER A 169 2.08 -89.10 12.36
N THR A 170 2.64 -89.39 13.53
CA THR A 170 1.93 -89.28 14.82
C THR A 170 2.05 -87.89 15.46
N GLY A 171 2.68 -86.93 14.78
CA GLY A 171 3.03 -85.62 15.33
C GLY A 171 4.22 -85.68 16.29
N GLY A 172 5.08 -84.66 16.27
CA GLY A 172 6.32 -84.65 17.07
C GLY A 172 7.54 -85.17 16.32
N ASN A 173 8.57 -85.60 17.05
CA ASN A 173 9.87 -86.02 16.48
C ASN A 173 9.89 -87.46 15.95
N SER A 174 8.76 -88.04 15.54
CA SER A 174 8.72 -89.42 15.05
C SER A 174 7.99 -89.53 13.72
N VAL A 175 8.50 -90.37 12.83
CA VAL A 175 7.85 -90.74 11.58
C VAL A 175 7.78 -92.25 11.46
N THR A 176 6.60 -92.77 11.12
CA THR A 176 6.39 -94.20 10.89
C THR A 176 6.23 -94.48 9.40
N VAL A 177 6.96 -95.47 8.92
CA VAL A 177 6.99 -95.91 7.52
C VAL A 177 6.59 -97.38 7.46
N ASP A 178 5.33 -97.65 7.12
CA ASP A 178 4.77 -99.00 7.03
C ASP A 178 4.36 -99.36 5.60
N TYR A 179 4.61 -100.61 5.20
CA TYR A 179 4.13 -101.16 3.91
C TYR A 179 2.86 -101.98 4.16
N ASN A 180 1.72 -101.54 3.63
CA ASN A 180 0.45 -102.25 3.75
C ASN A 180 0.12 -103.05 2.47
N ASN A 181 -0.37 -104.29 2.64
CA ASN A 181 -0.81 -105.18 1.55
C ASN A 181 -2.33 -104.98 1.30
N THR A 182 -2.71 -104.23 0.26
CA THR A 182 -4.03 -104.30 -0.41
C THR A 182 -3.92 -103.61 -1.79
N GLU A 183 -4.42 -104.27 -2.86
CA GLU A 183 -4.25 -103.92 -4.29
C GLU A 183 -4.71 -102.49 -4.67
N ALA A 184 -4.19 -101.75 -5.67
CA ALA A 184 -3.62 -102.11 -6.97
C ALA A 184 -2.56 -101.09 -7.52
N ALA A 185 -1.70 -101.59 -8.42
CA ALA A 185 -0.87 -100.97 -9.46
C ALA A 185 0.06 -99.76 -9.18
N GLY A 186 1.36 -100.07 -9.00
CA GLY A 186 2.48 -99.39 -9.68
C GLY A 186 3.09 -98.12 -9.09
N GLY A 187 4.37 -98.17 -8.69
CA GLY A 187 5.34 -97.13 -9.06
C GLY A 187 6.00 -96.27 -7.96
N VAL A 188 7.24 -95.85 -8.30
CA VAL A 188 8.02 -94.65 -7.92
C VAL A 188 8.38 -94.35 -6.45
N GLY A 189 9.65 -93.95 -6.23
CA GLY A 189 10.18 -93.58 -4.92
C GLY A 189 9.37 -92.46 -4.27
N GLN A 190 8.98 -92.65 -3.00
CA GLN A 190 8.22 -91.68 -2.24
C GLN A 190 9.16 -90.78 -1.43
N GLN A 191 8.86 -89.48 -1.41
CA GLN A 191 9.49 -88.53 -0.50
C GLN A 191 8.51 -88.15 0.62
N VAL A 192 8.99 -88.13 1.86
CA VAL A 192 8.30 -87.46 2.97
C VAL A 192 9.18 -86.30 3.45
N THR A 193 8.59 -85.12 3.61
CA THR A 193 9.31 -83.91 4.03
C THR A 193 8.81 -83.47 5.39
N GLY A 194 9.69 -83.48 6.39
CA GLY A 194 9.48 -82.88 7.69
C GLY A 194 10.07 -81.48 7.76
N VAL A 195 9.44 -80.59 8.50
CA VAL A 195 9.95 -79.24 8.74
C VAL A 195 10.05 -78.99 10.23
N PHE A 196 11.17 -78.41 10.66
CA PHE A 196 11.34 -77.97 12.05
C PHE A 196 12.19 -76.70 12.12
N THR A 197 11.92 -75.87 13.12
CA THR A 197 12.80 -74.74 13.46
C THR A 197 13.70 -75.18 14.58
N ALA A 198 15.01 -75.19 14.36
CA ALA A 198 15.97 -75.67 15.35
C ALA A 198 15.89 -74.80 16.61
N ASP A 199 15.44 -75.32 17.74
CA ASP A 199 15.47 -74.66 19.05
C ASP A 199 16.75 -74.99 19.84
N ALA A 200 17.48 -76.02 19.39
CA ALA A 200 18.79 -76.41 19.88
C ALA A 200 19.76 -76.63 18.70
N THR A 201 21.07 -76.63 19.00
CA THR A 201 22.11 -76.96 18.01
C THR A 201 22.10 -78.43 17.60
N THR A 202 21.31 -79.26 18.28
CA THR A 202 21.14 -80.70 18.05
C THR A 202 19.65 -81.07 18.04
N GLN A 203 19.17 -81.72 16.98
CA GLN A 203 17.78 -82.17 16.85
C GLN A 203 17.73 -83.67 16.57
N ALA A 204 17.07 -84.45 17.42
CA ALA A 204 16.83 -85.87 17.17
C ALA A 204 15.43 -86.11 16.63
N PHE A 205 15.30 -87.10 15.75
CA PHE A 205 14.01 -87.66 15.35
C PHE A 205 14.09 -89.18 15.20
N THR A 206 13.00 -89.84 15.54
CA THR A 206 12.83 -91.27 15.49
C THR A 206 12.18 -91.67 14.17
N ILE A 207 12.72 -92.70 13.54
CA ILE A 207 12.15 -93.34 12.37
C ILE A 207 11.76 -94.76 12.79
N THR A 208 10.49 -95.09 12.64
CA THR A 208 9.97 -96.43 12.92
C THR A 208 9.46 -97.02 11.61
N GLY A 209 9.72 -98.30 11.36
CA GLY A 209 9.15 -98.98 10.19
C GLY A 209 9.08 -100.48 10.35
N SER A 210 8.49 -101.15 9.38
CA SER A 210 8.53 -102.62 9.28
C SER A 210 9.96 -103.12 8.98
N ALA A 211 10.26 -104.39 9.27
CA ALA A 211 11.57 -105.05 9.05
C ALA A 211 12.05 -105.09 7.56
N SER A 212 11.30 -104.45 6.67
CA SER A 212 11.45 -104.46 5.22
C SER A 212 11.71 -103.07 4.63
N THR A 213 11.85 -102.04 5.46
CA THR A 213 11.95 -100.64 5.02
C THR A 213 13.39 -100.29 4.59
N GLN A 214 13.58 -99.54 3.50
CA GLN A 214 14.89 -99.01 3.11
C GLN A 214 14.81 -97.49 2.92
N ILE A 215 15.75 -96.77 3.54
CA ILE A 215 15.86 -95.31 3.46
C ILE A 215 17.04 -94.99 2.55
N ASN A 216 16.71 -94.62 1.32
CA ASN A 216 17.68 -94.39 0.27
C ASN A 216 18.46 -93.10 0.50
N SER A 217 17.83 -92.06 1.06
CA SER A 217 18.55 -90.86 1.49
C SER A 217 17.83 -90.08 2.60
N ILE A 218 18.62 -89.46 3.49
CA ILE A 218 18.16 -88.39 4.38
C ILE A 218 18.80 -87.10 3.88
N GLN A 219 17.99 -86.09 3.62
CA GLN A 219 18.45 -84.80 3.12
C GLN A 219 18.00 -83.68 4.04
N LEU A 220 18.79 -82.61 4.09
CA LEU A 220 18.46 -81.40 4.83
C LEU A 220 18.62 -80.18 3.94
N ARG A 221 17.66 -79.28 4.01
CA ARG A 221 17.72 -77.95 3.39
C ARG A 221 17.41 -76.92 4.46
N ASN A 222 18.20 -75.86 4.52
CA ASN A 222 17.79 -74.69 5.28
C ASN A 222 16.72 -73.97 4.46
N ILE A 223 15.51 -73.93 5.00
CA ILE A 223 14.35 -73.29 4.39
C ILE A 223 13.89 -72.08 5.20
N THR A 224 14.70 -71.57 6.13
CA THR A 224 14.40 -70.28 6.75
C THR A 224 14.14 -69.31 5.62
N ALA A 225 12.93 -68.77 5.58
CA ALA A 225 12.60 -67.74 4.62
C ALA A 225 13.61 -66.61 4.82
N ALA A 226 14.39 -66.32 3.77
CA ALA A 226 15.19 -65.11 3.76
C ALA A 226 14.25 -63.94 4.05
N GLY A 227 14.44 -63.28 5.20
CA GLY A 227 13.56 -62.20 5.67
C GLY A 227 12.66 -62.51 6.87
N THR A 228 12.66 -63.70 7.48
CA THR A 228 11.96 -63.88 8.78
C THR A 228 12.62 -62.96 9.83
N PRO A 229 11.88 -62.02 10.47
CA PRO A 229 12.48 -61.12 11.44
C PRO A 229 12.76 -61.82 12.77
N GLY A 230 13.93 -61.58 13.38
CA GLY A 230 14.11 -61.80 14.81
C GLY A 230 13.32 -60.76 15.57
N VAL A 231 12.41 -61.18 16.44
CA VAL A 231 11.53 -60.28 17.19
C VAL A 231 12.01 -60.20 18.63
N TRP A 232 12.35 -59.00 19.11
CA TRP A 232 12.72 -58.77 20.50
C TRP A 232 11.51 -58.92 21.41
N ASN A 233 11.64 -59.63 22.53
CA ASN A 233 10.50 -60.05 23.36
C ASN A 233 10.52 -59.52 24.81
N THR A 234 11.49 -58.67 25.18
CA THR A 234 11.63 -58.16 26.55
C THR A 234 11.70 -56.64 26.60
N ILE A 235 11.07 -56.05 27.62
CA ILE A 235 11.13 -54.61 27.93
C ILE A 235 12.08 -54.29 29.09
N THR A 236 12.78 -55.29 29.63
CA THR A 236 13.84 -55.06 30.62
C THR A 236 14.96 -54.27 29.96
N THR A 237 15.41 -53.20 30.59
CA THR A 237 16.50 -52.38 30.07
C THR A 237 17.84 -53.11 30.25
N ASN A 238 18.88 -52.70 29.51
CA ASN A 238 20.25 -53.18 29.69
C ASN A 238 20.51 -54.64 29.27
N GLN A 239 19.64 -55.20 28.43
CA GLN A 239 19.68 -56.59 27.98
C GLN A 239 20.62 -56.78 26.77
N THR A 240 21.29 -57.92 26.69
CA THR A 240 22.28 -58.22 25.62
C THR A 240 21.66 -58.86 24.39
N TRP A 241 22.18 -58.54 23.21
CA TRP A 241 21.69 -59.01 21.91
C TRP A 241 21.82 -60.53 21.75
N SER A 242 22.90 -61.14 22.24
CA SER A 242 23.17 -62.58 22.09
C SER A 242 22.29 -63.49 22.94
N THR A 243 21.57 -62.97 23.92
CA THR A 243 20.77 -63.79 24.85
C THR A 243 19.51 -64.28 24.15
N ALA A 244 19.43 -65.59 23.88
CA ALA A 244 18.32 -66.22 23.18
C ALA A 244 16.94 -65.94 23.82
N ALA A 245 16.87 -65.84 25.15
CA ALA A 245 15.63 -65.55 25.86
C ALA A 245 15.05 -64.15 25.56
N ASN A 246 15.87 -63.21 25.09
CA ASN A 246 15.44 -61.86 24.72
C ASN A 246 14.79 -61.79 23.33
N TRP A 247 14.77 -62.91 22.58
CA TRP A 247 14.15 -63.02 21.26
C TRP A 247 12.99 -64.01 21.29
N ALA A 248 11.89 -63.65 20.61
CA ALA A 248 10.77 -64.55 20.39
C ALA A 248 11.25 -65.81 19.66
N SER A 249 10.76 -66.97 20.10
CA SER A 249 11.16 -68.28 19.60
C SER A 249 12.68 -68.53 19.65
N SER A 250 13.40 -67.80 20.52
CA SER A 250 14.86 -67.87 20.65
C SER A 250 15.63 -67.57 19.36
N PHE A 251 15.00 -66.89 18.39
CA PHE A 251 15.61 -66.56 17.12
C PHE A 251 16.38 -65.23 17.20
N ILE A 252 17.70 -65.34 17.42
CA ILE A 252 18.61 -64.20 17.47
C ILE A 252 18.82 -63.67 16.04
N ALA A 253 18.43 -62.42 15.79
CA ALA A 253 18.70 -61.77 14.50
C ALA A 253 20.21 -61.59 14.29
N ASN A 254 20.82 -62.39 13.39
CA ASN A 254 22.22 -62.27 12.98
C ASN A 254 22.47 -62.90 11.59
N GLY A 255 22.79 -62.06 10.60
CA GLY A 255 23.05 -62.39 9.20
C GLY A 255 22.47 -61.34 8.25
N SER A 256 23.05 -61.20 7.05
CA SER A 256 22.72 -60.15 6.07
C SER A 256 21.29 -60.19 5.52
N GLY A 257 20.58 -61.31 5.67
CA GLY A 257 19.18 -61.47 5.25
C GLY A 257 18.14 -61.28 6.36
N PHE A 258 18.56 -60.97 7.60
CA PHE A 258 17.66 -60.93 8.75
C PHE A 258 17.35 -59.52 9.23
N ILE A 259 16.16 -59.32 9.75
CA ILE A 259 15.71 -58.05 10.35
C ILE A 259 15.60 -58.25 11.85
N ALA A 260 16.20 -57.35 12.64
CA ALA A 260 15.96 -57.25 14.08
C ALA A 260 14.79 -56.31 14.35
N ASN A 261 13.71 -56.83 14.93
CA ASN A 261 12.45 -56.14 15.11
C ASN A 261 12.14 -55.90 16.60
N PHE A 262 12.15 -54.63 17.00
CA PHE A 262 11.84 -54.11 18.33
C PHE A 262 10.44 -53.46 18.41
N ASN A 263 9.64 -53.51 17.35
CA ASN A 263 8.35 -52.79 17.24
C ASN A 263 7.16 -53.52 17.87
N THR A 264 7.35 -54.72 18.43
CA THR A 264 6.26 -55.54 18.99
C THR A 264 6.02 -55.29 20.49
N LEU A 265 6.72 -54.33 21.08
CA LEU A 265 6.72 -54.08 22.52
C LEU A 265 6.14 -52.70 22.86
N ASN A 266 5.73 -52.51 24.11
CA ASN A 266 5.36 -51.21 24.69
C ASN A 266 6.31 -50.90 25.86
N PRO A 267 7.54 -50.44 25.59
CA PRO A 267 8.45 -50.00 26.65
C PRO A 267 7.88 -48.76 27.36
N THR A 268 7.64 -48.88 28.67
CA THR A 268 7.18 -47.76 29.51
C THR A 268 8.33 -46.91 30.08
N ALA A 269 9.59 -47.30 29.83
CA ALA A 269 10.80 -46.58 30.19
C ALA A 269 11.87 -46.77 29.10
N ASP A 270 12.83 -45.84 29.02
CA ASP A 270 13.86 -45.86 27.97
C ASP A 270 14.64 -47.19 28.02
N THR A 271 14.63 -47.93 26.91
CA THR A 271 15.10 -49.30 26.85
C THR A 271 16.40 -49.39 26.07
N THR A 272 17.43 -49.97 26.70
CA THR A 272 18.75 -50.17 26.08
C THR A 272 18.96 -51.63 25.71
N VAL A 273 19.24 -51.88 24.42
CA VAL A 273 19.72 -53.14 23.87
C VAL A 273 21.24 -53.03 23.70
N ARG A 274 21.96 -54.01 24.24
CA ARG A 274 23.43 -54.01 24.27
C ARG A 274 24.02 -54.98 23.27
N LEU A 275 24.83 -54.46 22.36
CA LEU A 275 25.62 -55.28 21.47
C LEU A 275 26.83 -55.83 22.23
N ASP A 276 26.76 -57.09 22.64
CA ASP A 276 27.79 -57.77 23.44
C ASP A 276 28.89 -58.43 22.59
N SER A 277 28.68 -58.49 21.27
CA SER A 277 29.62 -58.96 20.24
C SER A 277 29.18 -58.39 18.88
N SER A 278 30.07 -58.28 17.90
CA SER A 278 29.71 -57.78 16.56
C SER A 278 28.56 -58.56 15.93
N ARG A 279 27.61 -57.85 15.29
CA ARG A 279 26.43 -58.46 14.66
C ARG A 279 26.28 -57.97 13.24
N THR A 280 25.81 -58.83 12.36
CA THR A 280 25.42 -58.46 11.00
C THR A 280 23.91 -58.54 10.89
N VAL A 281 23.23 -57.55 10.30
CA VAL A 281 21.79 -57.61 10.01
C VAL A 281 21.47 -56.98 8.66
N GLY A 282 20.38 -57.44 8.05
CA GLY A 282 19.74 -56.82 6.89
C GLY A 282 18.85 -55.62 7.24
N GLY A 283 18.40 -55.51 8.48
CA GLY A 283 17.69 -54.31 8.92
C GLY A 283 17.34 -54.28 10.40
N LEU A 284 16.87 -53.11 10.83
CA LEU A 284 16.37 -52.84 12.17
C LEU A 284 14.97 -52.24 12.07
N ILE A 285 14.07 -52.61 12.96
CA ILE A 285 12.77 -51.97 13.12
C ILE A 285 12.60 -51.56 14.58
N PHE A 286 12.51 -50.27 14.85
CA PHE A 286 12.15 -49.74 16.17
C PHE A 286 10.71 -49.22 16.15
N GLY A 287 10.03 -49.34 17.28
CA GLY A 287 8.71 -48.76 17.44
C GLY A 287 8.10 -49.10 18.79
N ASP A 288 6.82 -48.78 18.92
CA ASP A 288 6.03 -49.01 20.11
C ASP A 288 4.62 -49.42 19.70
N THR A 289 4.03 -50.38 20.41
CA THR A 289 2.63 -50.79 20.20
C THR A 289 1.61 -49.79 20.77
N ILE A 290 2.03 -48.89 21.68
CA ILE A 290 1.23 -47.82 22.30
C ILE A 290 2.03 -46.50 22.30
N VAL A 291 1.83 -45.70 21.24
CA VAL A 291 2.52 -44.42 21.01
C VAL A 291 2.35 -43.39 22.15
N ALA A 292 1.28 -43.47 22.95
CA ALA A 292 1.00 -42.53 24.04
C ALA A 292 1.91 -42.70 25.27
N THR A 293 2.40 -43.92 25.52
CA THR A 293 3.26 -44.25 26.67
C THR A 293 4.70 -44.54 26.27
N ALA A 294 5.01 -44.29 25.00
CA ALA A 294 6.21 -44.79 24.37
C ALA A 294 7.49 -44.17 24.96
N ALA A 295 8.54 -45.00 24.99
CA ALA A 295 9.86 -44.64 25.47
C ALA A 295 10.92 -44.66 24.35
N SER A 296 12.11 -44.17 24.65
CA SER A 296 13.23 -44.19 23.71
C SER A 296 13.87 -45.57 23.65
N TRP A 297 14.33 -45.94 22.46
CA TRP A 297 15.19 -47.11 22.28
C TRP A 297 16.65 -46.67 22.21
N THR A 298 17.55 -47.40 22.84
CA THR A 298 18.99 -47.23 22.69
C THR A 298 19.63 -48.56 22.27
N LEU A 299 20.45 -48.53 21.23
CA LEU A 299 21.32 -49.63 20.83
C LEU A 299 22.77 -49.20 21.01
N ASP A 300 23.43 -49.74 22.03
CA ASP A 300 24.83 -49.43 22.37
C ASP A 300 25.78 -50.61 22.05
N ASN A 301 27.08 -50.36 22.19
CA ASN A 301 28.14 -51.35 21.98
C ASN A 301 28.58 -52.06 23.26
N ASN A 302 27.77 -52.02 24.33
CA ASN A 302 28.10 -52.51 25.66
C ASN A 302 29.44 -51.97 26.22
N GLY A 303 29.79 -50.73 25.88
CA GLY A 303 31.05 -50.10 26.29
C GLY A 303 32.29 -50.61 25.54
N ASN A 304 32.15 -51.49 24.55
CA ASN A 304 33.26 -52.02 23.77
C ASN A 304 33.17 -51.59 22.29
N ALA A 305 34.11 -50.77 21.84
CA ALA A 305 34.15 -50.27 20.46
C ALA A 305 34.35 -51.37 19.40
N ALA A 306 34.87 -52.55 19.77
CA ALA A 306 34.99 -53.70 18.87
C ALA A 306 33.65 -54.38 18.58
N ASN A 307 32.60 -54.08 19.35
CA ASN A 307 31.24 -54.53 19.08
C ASN A 307 30.63 -53.60 18.03
N VAL A 308 30.69 -54.04 16.77
CA VAL A 308 30.25 -53.28 15.60
C VAL A 308 28.95 -53.87 15.05
N LEU A 309 27.99 -52.99 14.73
CA LEU A 309 26.80 -53.36 14.00
C LEU A 309 27.07 -53.26 12.49
N THR A 310 27.12 -54.38 11.79
CA THR A 310 27.28 -54.42 10.34
C THR A 310 25.92 -54.48 9.64
N LEU A 311 25.59 -53.46 8.87
CA LEU A 311 24.44 -53.46 7.98
C LEU A 311 24.85 -54.06 6.62
N ALA A 312 24.24 -55.18 6.24
CA ALA A 312 24.59 -55.93 5.03
C ALA A 312 23.33 -56.40 4.28
N GLY A 313 23.47 -56.88 3.05
CA GLY A 313 22.34 -57.26 2.19
C GLY A 313 22.12 -56.28 1.04
N GLY A 314 21.05 -56.48 0.25
CA GLY A 314 20.79 -55.69 -0.96
C GLY A 314 20.47 -54.22 -0.69
N THR A 315 19.60 -53.95 0.29
CA THR A 315 19.19 -52.59 0.69
C THR A 315 18.98 -52.55 2.22
N PRO A 316 20.05 -52.50 3.03
CA PRO A 316 19.89 -52.57 4.47
C PRO A 316 19.20 -51.32 5.02
N GLY A 317 18.21 -51.53 5.89
CA GLY A 317 17.31 -50.46 6.34
C GLY A 317 17.10 -50.40 7.84
N ILE A 318 16.93 -49.20 8.37
CA ILE A 318 16.49 -48.92 9.73
C ILE A 318 15.14 -48.22 9.65
N THR A 319 14.08 -48.93 10.03
CA THR A 319 12.74 -48.38 10.17
C THR A 319 12.56 -47.92 11.61
N VAL A 320 12.20 -46.66 11.81
CA VAL A 320 11.74 -46.17 13.13
C VAL A 320 10.30 -45.74 12.98
N ASN A 321 9.38 -46.53 13.53
CA ASN A 321 7.96 -46.17 13.61
C ASN A 321 7.75 -45.04 14.62
N ALA A 322 6.52 -44.53 14.75
CA ALA A 322 6.23 -43.46 15.71
C ALA A 322 6.47 -43.95 17.16
N LEU A 323 7.33 -43.24 17.90
CA LEU A 323 7.70 -43.54 19.30
C LEU A 323 7.12 -42.53 20.31
N GLY A 324 6.16 -41.69 19.89
CA GLY A 324 5.61 -40.61 20.72
C GLY A 324 6.44 -39.31 20.67
N THR A 325 5.87 -38.20 21.16
CA THR A 325 6.49 -36.86 21.07
C THR A 325 7.80 -36.80 21.86
N GLY A 326 8.88 -36.37 21.19
CA GLY A 326 10.20 -36.18 21.82
C GLY A 326 11.03 -37.45 22.02
N LYS A 327 10.51 -38.63 21.67
CA LYS A 327 11.20 -39.91 21.79
C LYS A 327 11.93 -40.28 20.50
N LEU A 328 12.93 -41.16 20.62
CA LEU A 328 13.81 -41.53 19.51
C LEU A 328 14.35 -42.95 19.66
N ALA A 329 14.89 -43.48 18.57
CA ALA A 329 15.81 -44.61 18.59
C ALA A 329 17.24 -44.08 18.46
N LEU A 330 18.06 -44.24 19.50
CA LEU A 330 19.48 -43.89 19.53
C LEU A 330 20.32 -45.11 19.17
N ILE A 331 21.22 -44.98 18.20
CA ILE A 331 22.27 -45.96 17.97
C ILE A 331 23.60 -45.28 18.26
N SER A 332 24.21 -45.69 19.37
CA SER A 332 25.54 -45.24 19.80
C SER A 332 26.65 -46.25 19.45
N ALA A 333 26.28 -47.48 19.09
CA ALA A 333 27.22 -48.44 18.51
C ALA A 333 27.73 -47.97 17.13
N ASN A 334 28.98 -48.31 16.80
CA ASN A 334 29.53 -48.04 15.48
C ASN A 334 28.86 -48.95 14.43
N ILE A 335 28.48 -48.35 13.32
CA ILE A 335 27.86 -49.03 12.18
C ILE A 335 28.88 -49.20 11.05
N ALA A 336 28.99 -50.41 10.52
CA ALA A 336 29.81 -50.77 9.37
C ALA A 336 28.96 -51.43 8.25
N GLY A 337 29.58 -51.72 7.11
CA GLY A 337 28.93 -52.34 5.95
C GLY A 337 29.19 -51.58 4.65
N THR A 338 28.86 -52.17 3.51
CA THR A 338 29.16 -51.58 2.19
C THR A 338 27.93 -51.18 1.37
N SER A 339 26.73 -51.59 1.80
CA SER A 339 25.48 -51.43 1.03
C SER A 339 24.66 -50.18 1.41
N GLY A 340 25.24 -49.22 2.14
CA GLY A 340 24.57 -47.99 2.56
C GLY A 340 23.63 -48.14 3.75
N LEU A 341 22.82 -47.10 3.99
CA LEU A 341 21.81 -47.04 5.05
C LEU A 341 20.50 -46.45 4.50
N LEU A 342 19.39 -47.19 4.58
CA LEU A 342 18.03 -46.67 4.32
C LEU A 342 17.30 -46.36 5.63
N LYS A 343 16.99 -45.10 5.93
CA LYS A 343 16.10 -44.69 7.03
C LYS A 343 14.65 -44.59 6.55
N SER A 344 13.76 -45.37 7.16
CA SER A 344 12.32 -45.39 6.92
C SER A 344 11.51 -45.18 8.21
N GLY A 345 10.19 -45.05 8.08
CA GLY A 345 9.27 -44.83 9.21
C GLY A 345 9.27 -43.39 9.74
N ALA A 346 8.17 -42.99 10.39
CA ALA A 346 7.92 -41.61 10.80
C ALA A 346 8.74 -41.11 12.01
N GLY A 347 9.33 -42.01 12.79
CA GLY A 347 10.06 -41.67 14.01
C GLY A 347 11.48 -41.13 13.79
N ILE A 348 12.11 -40.74 14.90
CA ILE A 348 13.46 -40.15 14.93
C ILE A 348 14.50 -41.26 15.13
N LEU A 349 15.42 -41.42 14.18
CA LEU A 349 16.66 -42.19 14.36
C LEU A 349 17.79 -41.24 14.70
N SER A 350 18.46 -41.41 15.84
CA SER A 350 19.63 -40.64 16.23
C SER A 350 20.89 -41.49 16.13
N LEU A 351 21.86 -41.09 15.32
CA LEU A 351 23.15 -41.76 15.18
C LEU A 351 24.24 -40.93 15.87
N THR A 352 25.00 -41.56 16.77
CA THR A 352 26.09 -40.88 17.49
C THR A 352 27.45 -41.58 17.41
N GLY A 353 27.48 -42.83 16.94
CA GLY A 353 28.72 -43.59 16.72
C GLY A 353 29.57 -43.03 15.57
N SER A 354 30.86 -43.39 15.56
CA SER A 354 31.78 -43.08 14.45
C SER A 354 31.64 -44.16 13.38
N ASN A 355 30.69 -43.97 12.48
CA ASN A 355 30.28 -44.99 11.53
C ASN A 355 31.23 -45.07 10.33
N THR A 356 31.49 -46.29 9.84
CA THR A 356 32.45 -46.56 8.76
C THR A 356 31.80 -47.12 7.50
N PHE A 357 30.48 -47.33 7.52
CA PHE A 357 29.78 -47.90 6.36
C PHE A 357 29.94 -47.03 5.11
N THR A 358 29.99 -47.67 3.94
CA THR A 358 29.99 -47.04 2.62
C THR A 358 28.65 -47.29 1.91
N GLY A 359 28.44 -46.70 0.74
CA GLY A 359 27.25 -46.93 -0.10
C GLY A 359 26.15 -45.87 0.03
N GLY A 360 26.38 -44.80 0.79
CA GLY A 360 25.44 -43.68 0.92
C GLY A 360 24.40 -43.82 2.03
N VAL A 361 23.69 -42.73 2.31
CA VAL A 361 22.56 -42.65 3.25
C VAL A 361 21.32 -42.23 2.48
N THR A 362 20.24 -43.00 2.58
CA THR A 362 18.94 -42.66 2.01
C THR A 362 17.94 -42.40 3.14
N VAL A 363 17.27 -41.25 3.16
CA VAL A 363 16.23 -40.90 4.12
C VAL A 363 14.88 -40.86 3.40
N ALA A 364 14.05 -41.87 3.64
CA ALA A 364 12.75 -42.02 2.99
C ALA A 364 11.60 -41.37 3.77
N ALA A 365 11.67 -41.33 5.10
CA ALA A 365 10.66 -40.74 5.97
C ALA A 365 11.20 -40.42 7.39
N GLY A 366 10.47 -39.57 8.11
CA GLY A 366 10.76 -39.22 9.51
C GLY A 366 12.02 -38.35 9.66
N THR A 367 12.70 -38.49 10.81
CA THR A 367 13.91 -37.70 11.10
C THR A 367 15.13 -38.59 11.25
N LEU A 368 16.22 -38.25 10.56
CA LEU A 368 17.57 -38.75 10.84
C LEU A 368 18.34 -37.66 11.59
N ARG A 369 18.66 -37.90 12.85
CA ARG A 369 19.49 -37.02 13.69
C ARG A 369 20.92 -37.53 13.74
N PHE A 370 21.90 -36.63 13.65
CA PHE A 370 23.32 -36.96 13.69
C PHE A 370 24.11 -35.88 14.45
N ASN A 371 25.11 -36.29 15.23
CA ASN A 371 25.93 -35.38 16.06
C ASN A 371 27.31 -35.04 15.47
N SER A 372 27.71 -35.73 14.40
CA SER A 372 29.01 -35.56 13.76
C SER A 372 28.94 -36.04 12.31
N ASP A 373 29.83 -35.55 11.44
CA ASP A 373 29.88 -36.01 10.04
C ASP A 373 30.09 -37.52 9.93
N ALA A 374 30.97 -38.08 10.78
CA ALA A 374 31.26 -39.51 10.86
C ALA A 374 30.04 -40.36 11.27
N ALA A 375 29.03 -39.79 11.92
CA ALA A 375 27.79 -40.52 12.22
C ALA A 375 26.99 -40.90 10.96
N LEU A 376 27.26 -40.28 9.81
CA LEU A 376 26.66 -40.63 8.51
C LEU A 376 27.52 -41.61 7.68
N GLY A 377 28.54 -42.22 8.28
CA GLY A 377 29.42 -43.20 7.63
C GLY A 377 30.65 -42.57 7.02
N ASN A 378 31.28 -43.24 6.07
CA ASN A 378 32.46 -42.74 5.35
C ASN A 378 32.19 -41.34 4.73
N SER A 379 33.12 -40.39 4.82
CA SER A 379 32.99 -39.01 4.30
C SER A 379 32.53 -38.88 2.84
N ALA A 380 32.78 -39.90 2.00
CA ALA A 380 32.32 -39.95 0.61
C ALA A 380 30.84 -40.30 0.45
N ASN A 381 30.14 -40.75 1.50
CA ASN A 381 28.71 -41.05 1.42
C ASN A 381 27.90 -39.78 1.18
N ALA A 382 27.13 -39.79 0.09
CA ALA A 382 26.06 -38.83 -0.15
C ALA A 382 24.82 -39.12 0.70
N VAL A 383 24.02 -38.08 0.97
CA VAL A 383 22.71 -38.20 1.61
C VAL A 383 21.62 -37.97 0.57
N THR A 384 20.70 -38.92 0.40
CA THR A 384 19.61 -38.85 -0.57
C THR A 384 18.27 -38.86 0.16
N PHE A 385 17.45 -37.85 -0.04
CA PHE A 385 16.05 -37.84 0.42
C PHE A 385 15.17 -38.44 -0.68
N SER A 386 14.68 -39.66 -0.47
CA SER A 386 13.78 -40.34 -1.42
C SER A 386 12.30 -40.05 -1.15
N GLY A 387 11.97 -39.44 -0.01
CA GLY A 387 10.64 -39.02 0.40
C GLY A 387 10.72 -37.81 1.32
N ALA A 388 9.56 -37.29 1.76
CA ALA A 388 9.53 -36.12 2.63
C ALA A 388 10.05 -36.47 4.03
N ALA A 389 11.23 -35.95 4.38
CA ALA A 389 11.91 -36.28 5.62
C ALA A 389 12.81 -35.14 6.12
N THR A 390 13.37 -35.33 7.32
CA THR A 390 14.22 -34.36 8.02
C THR A 390 15.60 -34.93 8.30
N LEU A 391 16.64 -34.20 7.96
CA LEU A 391 18.00 -34.41 8.47
C LEU A 391 18.26 -33.37 9.56
N GLN A 392 18.49 -33.81 10.79
CA GLN A 392 18.52 -32.96 11.98
C GLN A 392 19.88 -32.99 12.68
N LEU A 393 20.36 -31.84 13.14
CA LEU A 393 21.59 -31.76 13.93
C LEU A 393 21.37 -32.20 15.38
N GLY A 394 22.32 -32.97 15.90
CA GLY A 394 22.49 -33.28 17.32
C GLY A 394 23.60 -32.50 18.01
N ALA A 395 24.43 -31.77 17.25
CA ALA A 395 25.49 -30.89 17.74
C ALA A 395 25.85 -29.85 16.67
N THR A 396 26.68 -28.85 17.02
CA THR A 396 27.24 -27.89 16.05
C THR A 396 28.33 -28.57 15.22
N LEU A 397 28.25 -28.41 13.88
CA LEU A 397 29.26 -28.90 12.94
C LEU A 397 29.89 -27.71 12.20
N ALA A 398 31.21 -27.55 12.32
CA ALA A 398 31.93 -26.45 11.69
C ALA A 398 31.86 -26.49 10.15
N SER A 399 31.92 -27.69 9.55
CA SER A 399 31.74 -27.90 8.11
C SER A 399 31.30 -29.34 7.80
N ASN A 400 30.55 -29.50 6.70
CA ASN A 400 30.19 -30.77 6.08
C ASN A 400 30.31 -30.62 4.55
N THR A 401 30.93 -31.60 3.90
CA THR A 401 31.22 -31.62 2.45
C THR A 401 30.41 -32.66 1.68
N ARG A 402 29.49 -33.37 2.35
CA ARG A 402 28.70 -34.45 1.73
C ARG A 402 27.73 -33.88 0.71
N ASN A 403 27.57 -34.55 -0.42
CA ASN A 403 26.50 -34.17 -1.35
C ASN A 403 25.14 -34.56 -0.78
N ILE A 404 24.14 -33.68 -0.95
CA ILE A 404 22.76 -33.92 -0.56
C ILE A 404 21.89 -33.93 -1.83
N THR A 405 21.04 -34.94 -2.00
CA THR A 405 20.10 -35.03 -3.13
C THR A 405 18.67 -34.99 -2.61
N LEU A 406 17.87 -34.03 -3.07
CA LEU A 406 16.48 -33.82 -2.69
C LEU A 406 15.54 -34.35 -3.77
N ASN A 407 15.12 -35.63 -3.70
CA ASN A 407 14.13 -36.17 -4.64
C ASN A 407 12.67 -35.87 -4.22
N ALA A 408 12.49 -35.33 -3.01
CA ALA A 408 11.22 -34.88 -2.46
C ALA A 408 11.44 -33.64 -1.58
N ALA A 409 10.36 -32.92 -1.22
CA ALA A 409 10.44 -31.81 -0.29
C ALA A 409 11.02 -32.27 1.06
N SER A 410 12.11 -31.65 1.49
CA SER A 410 12.96 -32.15 2.58
C SER A 410 13.37 -31.03 3.53
N THR A 411 13.63 -31.40 4.78
CA THR A 411 14.01 -30.45 5.83
C THR A 411 15.45 -30.68 6.29
N LEU A 412 16.25 -29.61 6.33
CA LEU A 412 17.49 -29.55 7.09
C LEU A 412 17.22 -28.79 8.38
N ASP A 413 17.17 -29.54 9.48
CA ASP A 413 16.83 -29.01 10.80
C ASP A 413 18.08 -28.80 11.64
N THR A 414 18.39 -27.54 11.90
CA THR A 414 19.51 -27.18 12.76
C THR A 414 19.30 -27.49 14.23
N ASN A 415 18.06 -27.66 14.70
CA ASN A 415 17.76 -27.99 16.09
C ASN A 415 18.48 -27.10 17.15
N GLY A 416 18.74 -25.83 16.80
CA GLY A 416 19.47 -24.89 17.67
C GLY A 416 20.99 -24.86 17.50
N PHE A 417 21.57 -25.76 16.71
CA PHE A 417 23.00 -25.86 16.43
C PHE A 417 23.41 -25.19 15.11
N ASN A 418 24.70 -24.96 14.90
CA ASN A 418 25.19 -24.36 13.65
C ASN A 418 25.76 -25.41 12.69
N LEU A 419 25.55 -25.23 11.38
CA LEU A 419 26.13 -26.07 10.32
C LEU A 419 26.58 -25.18 9.16
N THR A 420 27.84 -25.32 8.75
CA THR A 420 28.28 -24.91 7.40
C THR A 420 28.21 -26.11 6.46
N HIS A 421 27.37 -26.05 5.45
CA HIS A 421 27.28 -27.05 4.40
C HIS A 421 27.97 -26.52 3.12
N SER A 422 29.02 -27.23 2.71
CA SER A 422 29.85 -26.90 1.54
C SER A 422 29.71 -27.91 0.40
N GLY A 423 29.08 -29.06 0.65
CA GLY A 423 28.69 -30.01 -0.38
C GLY A 423 27.59 -29.47 -1.30
N THR A 424 27.41 -30.11 -2.47
CA THR A 424 26.35 -29.75 -3.41
C THR A 424 25.01 -30.33 -2.95
N ILE A 425 24.00 -29.46 -2.85
CA ILE A 425 22.59 -29.82 -2.73
C ILE A 425 21.98 -29.85 -4.14
N SER A 426 21.38 -30.97 -4.53
CA SER A 426 20.81 -31.20 -5.88
C SER A 426 19.40 -31.77 -5.81
N GLY A 427 18.74 -31.99 -6.96
CA GLY A 427 17.42 -32.62 -7.05
C GLY A 427 16.25 -31.65 -7.20
N THR A 428 15.05 -32.18 -7.43
CA THR A 428 13.85 -31.36 -7.72
C THR A 428 13.01 -30.99 -6.50
N GLY A 429 13.32 -31.57 -5.33
CA GLY A 429 12.63 -31.34 -4.08
C GLY A 429 12.93 -29.97 -3.46
N ALA A 430 11.94 -29.40 -2.77
CA ALA A 430 12.10 -28.15 -2.01
C ALA A 430 12.98 -28.35 -0.77
N LEU A 431 13.83 -27.37 -0.46
CA LEU A 431 14.63 -27.35 0.76
C LEU A 431 13.96 -26.50 1.84
N THR A 432 13.69 -27.07 3.00
CA THR A 432 13.24 -26.34 4.20
C THR A 432 14.37 -26.28 5.23
N LYS A 433 14.80 -25.08 5.60
CA LYS A 433 15.65 -24.84 6.77
C LYS A 433 14.79 -24.66 8.01
N SER A 434 14.95 -25.51 9.02
CA SER A 434 14.26 -25.39 10.32
C SER A 434 15.24 -25.34 11.50
N GLY A 435 14.68 -25.19 12.70
CA GLY A 435 15.45 -25.12 13.96
C GLY A 435 16.09 -23.75 14.20
N GLY A 436 16.32 -23.42 15.47
CA GLY A 436 16.76 -22.06 15.87
C GLY A 436 18.21 -21.69 15.51
N GLY A 437 19.02 -22.64 15.04
CA GLY A 437 20.44 -22.43 14.76
C GLY A 437 20.71 -21.87 13.36
N THR A 438 22.00 -21.73 13.03
CA THR A 438 22.47 -21.15 11.76
C THR A 438 22.83 -22.24 10.75
N LEU A 439 22.24 -22.20 9.55
CA LEU A 439 22.69 -23.00 8.41
C LEU A 439 23.41 -22.07 7.42
N THR A 440 24.69 -22.30 7.19
CA THR A 440 25.47 -21.61 6.16
C THR A 440 25.56 -22.50 4.93
N LEU A 441 24.99 -22.06 3.81
CA LEU A 441 25.13 -22.73 2.52
C LEU A 441 26.25 -22.05 1.73
N SER A 442 27.34 -22.78 1.51
CA SER A 442 28.53 -22.29 0.79
C SER A 442 28.82 -23.06 -0.50
N GLY A 443 28.25 -24.25 -0.66
CA GLY A 443 28.39 -25.08 -1.86
C GLY A 443 27.69 -24.48 -3.09
N THR A 444 28.05 -25.00 -4.27
CA THR A 444 27.34 -24.72 -5.53
C THR A 444 26.17 -25.69 -5.63
N ASN A 445 24.97 -25.20 -5.35
CA ASN A 445 23.77 -26.03 -5.31
C ASN A 445 23.03 -26.00 -6.65
N THR A 446 22.41 -27.12 -7.01
CA THR A 446 21.66 -27.32 -8.25
C THR A 446 20.21 -27.76 -8.01
N ASN A 447 19.75 -27.76 -6.74
CA ASN A 447 18.38 -28.10 -6.42
C ASN A 447 17.39 -27.13 -7.06
N SER A 448 16.29 -27.62 -7.63
CA SER A 448 15.34 -26.79 -8.38
C SER A 448 13.97 -26.67 -7.70
N GLY A 449 13.81 -27.15 -6.45
CA GLY A 449 12.53 -27.10 -5.74
C GLY A 449 12.29 -25.86 -4.88
N GLY A 450 13.23 -24.90 -4.85
CA GLY A 450 13.17 -23.69 -4.01
C GLY A 450 13.63 -23.88 -2.57
N VAL A 451 13.72 -22.77 -1.81
CA VAL A 451 14.22 -22.71 -0.43
C VAL A 451 13.24 -21.99 0.49
N THR A 452 12.86 -22.63 1.60
CA THR A 452 12.02 -22.07 2.67
C THR A 452 12.80 -22.02 3.98
N VAL A 453 12.73 -20.91 4.72
CA VAL A 453 13.32 -20.76 6.06
C VAL A 453 12.19 -20.71 7.08
N SER A 454 11.97 -21.82 7.78
CA SER A 454 10.94 -21.95 8.81
C SER A 454 11.47 -21.72 10.23
N GLY A 455 12.79 -21.70 10.43
CA GLY A 455 13.41 -21.37 11.72
C GLY A 455 14.88 -20.94 11.62
N GLY A 456 15.30 -20.09 12.57
CA GLY A 456 16.70 -19.72 12.79
C GLY A 456 17.28 -18.78 11.73
N THR A 457 18.57 -18.93 11.43
CA THR A 457 19.25 -18.13 10.39
C THR A 457 19.69 -19.02 9.22
N LEU A 458 19.43 -18.58 8.00
CA LEU A 458 20.06 -19.11 6.78
C LEU A 458 21.11 -18.10 6.30
N ILE A 459 22.38 -18.50 6.22
CA ILE A 459 23.45 -17.71 5.61
C ILE A 459 23.66 -18.21 4.17
N VAL A 460 23.50 -17.32 3.20
CA VAL A 460 23.79 -17.56 1.78
C VAL A 460 25.22 -17.08 1.52
N ALA A 461 26.18 -18.01 1.45
CA ALA A 461 27.60 -17.71 1.35
C ALA A 461 28.17 -17.77 -0.08
N SER A 462 27.35 -18.11 -1.08
CA SER A 462 27.72 -18.04 -2.50
C SER A 462 26.50 -17.75 -3.39
N PRO A 463 26.67 -17.19 -4.61
CA PRO A 463 25.55 -16.88 -5.53
C PRO A 463 24.70 -18.09 -5.93
N SER A 464 25.30 -19.28 -5.96
CA SER A 464 24.62 -20.53 -6.32
C SER A 464 24.21 -21.36 -5.09
N ALA A 465 24.34 -20.83 -3.88
CA ALA A 465 24.01 -21.54 -2.64
C ALA A 465 22.51 -21.87 -2.50
N LEU A 466 21.64 -21.29 -3.34
CA LEU A 466 20.20 -21.50 -3.28
C LEU A 466 19.66 -22.47 -4.34
N GLY A 467 20.52 -23.02 -5.22
CA GLY A 467 20.13 -24.03 -6.19
C GLY A 467 20.05 -23.57 -7.64
N ALA A 468 19.46 -24.40 -8.50
CA ALA A 468 19.12 -24.06 -9.88
C ALA A 468 17.69 -23.49 -9.96
N LEU A 469 17.40 -22.83 -11.08
CA LEU A 469 16.09 -22.26 -11.36
C LEU A 469 15.06 -23.40 -11.56
N PRO A 470 13.91 -23.40 -10.85
CA PRO A 470 12.76 -24.24 -11.22
C PRO A 470 12.28 -23.86 -12.64
N ALA A 471 12.00 -24.84 -13.50
CA ALA A 471 11.64 -24.59 -14.90
C ALA A 471 10.20 -24.06 -15.13
N ASN A 472 9.41 -23.78 -14.09
CA ASN A 472 8.03 -23.27 -14.25
C ASN A 472 7.49 -22.67 -12.93
N THR A 473 6.63 -21.64 -13.04
CA THR A 473 6.03 -20.77 -11.99
C THR A 473 6.86 -19.54 -11.60
N GLY A 474 6.17 -18.40 -11.42
CA GLY A 474 6.73 -17.05 -11.28
C GLY A 474 7.95 -16.95 -10.35
N ALA A 475 8.86 -16.04 -10.71
CA ALA A 475 10.23 -15.94 -10.22
C ALA A 475 10.51 -16.47 -8.79
N ASN A 476 11.61 -17.24 -8.72
CA ASN A 476 12.12 -18.00 -7.59
C ASN A 476 12.04 -17.24 -6.28
N SER A 477 11.61 -17.84 -5.19
CA SER A 477 11.40 -17.11 -3.93
C SER A 477 12.15 -17.74 -2.75
N ILE A 478 12.83 -16.92 -1.97
CA ILE A 478 13.23 -17.25 -0.60
C ILE A 478 12.04 -16.92 0.29
N ASN A 479 11.41 -17.92 0.91
CA ASN A 479 10.32 -17.69 1.86
C ASN A 479 10.88 -17.70 3.28
N ALA A 480 11.10 -16.51 3.86
CA ALA A 480 11.85 -16.38 5.12
C ALA A 480 11.02 -16.57 6.39
N GLY A 481 9.68 -16.65 6.33
CA GLY A 481 8.85 -16.62 7.55
C GLY A 481 9.23 -15.46 8.49
N ALA A 482 9.03 -15.58 9.79
CA ALA A 482 9.47 -14.55 10.75
C ALA A 482 10.98 -14.61 11.08
N ASN A 483 11.78 -15.21 10.19
CA ASN A 483 13.17 -15.59 10.46
C ASN A 483 14.16 -14.66 9.77
N THR A 484 15.45 -14.93 9.97
CA THR A 484 16.52 -14.19 9.30
C THR A 484 17.12 -14.96 8.14
N VAL A 485 17.20 -14.31 6.99
CA VAL A 485 18.11 -14.67 5.90
C VAL A 485 19.27 -13.68 5.92
N GLU A 486 20.49 -14.20 6.01
CA GLU A 486 21.70 -13.40 5.92
C GLU A 486 22.39 -13.67 4.58
N ILE A 487 22.67 -12.60 3.84
CA ILE A 487 23.41 -12.67 2.57
C ILE A 487 24.84 -12.26 2.90
N ALA A 488 25.77 -13.19 2.73
CA ALA A 488 27.19 -12.93 2.93
C ALA A 488 27.78 -12.13 1.75
N THR A 489 28.98 -11.58 1.92
CA THR A 489 29.65 -10.66 0.97
C THR A 489 29.72 -11.10 -0.47
N ASP A 490 29.58 -10.13 -1.38
CA ASP A 490 29.71 -10.25 -2.84
C ASP A 490 28.72 -11.22 -3.51
N VAL A 491 27.72 -11.67 -2.76
CA VAL A 491 26.65 -12.52 -3.25
C VAL A 491 25.50 -11.65 -3.78
N SER A 492 25.34 -11.63 -5.10
CA SER A 492 24.10 -11.19 -5.74
C SER A 492 23.18 -12.39 -5.96
N ILE A 493 21.93 -12.25 -5.53
CA ILE A 493 20.87 -13.25 -5.71
C ILE A 493 19.79 -12.70 -6.65
N ASN A 494 20.21 -12.04 -7.73
CA ASN A 494 19.35 -11.36 -8.70
C ASN A 494 18.27 -12.27 -9.31
N ALA A 495 18.51 -13.59 -9.37
CA ALA A 495 17.55 -14.59 -9.83
C ALA A 495 16.52 -15.03 -8.77
N TYR A 496 16.62 -14.53 -7.53
CA TYR A 496 15.77 -14.90 -6.40
C TYR A 496 15.03 -13.69 -5.83
N ASN A 497 13.71 -13.80 -5.83
CA ASN A 497 12.79 -12.95 -5.11
C ASN A 497 12.88 -13.19 -3.61
N LEU A 498 12.63 -12.13 -2.84
CA LEU A 498 12.49 -12.19 -1.41
C LEU A 498 11.00 -12.22 -1.09
N ASN A 499 10.48 -13.36 -0.64
CA ASN A 499 9.06 -13.54 -0.36
C ASN A 499 8.79 -13.58 1.14
N VAL A 500 7.79 -12.80 1.57
CA VAL A 500 7.34 -12.73 2.95
C VAL A 500 5.84 -12.99 3.00
N GLY A 501 5.43 -14.00 3.75
CA GLY A 501 4.01 -14.36 3.91
C GLY A 501 3.16 -13.24 4.54
N SER A 502 1.84 -13.33 4.41
CA SER A 502 0.91 -12.37 5.01
C SER A 502 1.06 -12.30 6.53
N GLY A 503 1.14 -11.08 7.08
CA GLY A 503 1.31 -10.82 8.52
C GLY A 503 2.69 -11.21 9.09
N VAL A 504 3.65 -11.53 8.23
CA VAL A 504 4.98 -11.97 8.64
C VAL A 504 5.98 -10.82 8.63
N ASN A 505 6.87 -10.80 9.60
CA ASN A 505 7.99 -9.86 9.68
C ASN A 505 9.33 -10.59 9.47
N SER A 506 9.91 -10.49 8.28
CA SER A 506 11.17 -11.16 7.94
C SER A 506 12.35 -10.20 8.00
N THR A 507 13.52 -10.73 8.38
CA THR A 507 14.77 -9.95 8.36
C THR A 507 15.70 -10.46 7.27
N TYR A 508 16.11 -9.56 6.39
CA TYR A 508 17.20 -9.74 5.44
C TYR A 508 18.40 -8.97 5.95
N ARG A 509 19.41 -9.70 6.40
CA ARG A 509 20.64 -9.12 6.94
C ARG A 509 21.71 -9.14 5.87
N ILE A 510 22.31 -7.99 5.63
CA ILE A 510 23.47 -7.85 4.75
C ILE A 510 24.70 -7.78 5.64
N ASN A 511 25.59 -8.76 5.59
CA ASN A 511 26.74 -8.82 6.50
C ASN A 511 28.05 -9.06 5.75
N ARG A 512 29.08 -8.27 6.11
CA ARG A 512 30.42 -8.43 5.55
C ARG A 512 31.20 -9.59 6.19
N ALA A 513 32.01 -10.31 5.40
CA ALA A 513 32.98 -11.29 5.89
C ALA A 513 34.34 -10.65 6.22
N THR A 514 34.68 -9.51 5.61
CA THR A 514 35.92 -8.72 5.81
C THR A 514 35.63 -7.21 5.77
N SER A 515 36.37 -6.34 6.46
CA SER A 515 36.11 -4.88 6.50
C SER A 515 36.47 -4.14 5.19
N GLY A 516 35.69 -3.12 4.79
CA GLY A 516 35.88 -2.31 3.58
C GLY A 516 34.57 -1.67 3.05
N ASP A 517 34.65 -0.59 2.27
CA ASP A 517 33.48 0.25 1.90
C ASP A 517 32.59 -0.34 0.79
N GLY A 518 31.27 -0.16 0.95
CA GLY A 518 30.23 -0.05 -0.10
C GLY A 518 29.92 -1.28 -0.97
N VAL A 519 29.29 -2.33 -0.43
CA VAL A 519 28.79 -3.46 -1.26
C VAL A 519 27.35 -3.22 -1.71
N THR A 520 27.14 -3.32 -3.03
CA THR A 520 25.82 -3.34 -3.67
C THR A 520 25.36 -4.78 -3.85
N HIS A 521 24.20 -5.13 -3.32
CA HIS A 521 23.58 -6.44 -3.51
C HIS A 521 22.38 -6.32 -4.44
N THR A 522 22.34 -7.13 -5.49
CA THR A 522 21.13 -7.24 -6.32
C THR A 522 20.31 -8.43 -5.87
N VAL A 523 19.03 -8.19 -5.59
CA VAL A 523 18.01 -9.21 -5.34
C VAL A 523 17.02 -9.23 -6.50
N GLY A 524 16.19 -10.26 -6.61
CA GLY A 524 15.06 -10.26 -7.54
C GLY A 524 13.94 -9.31 -7.07
N SER A 525 12.69 -9.72 -7.27
CA SER A 525 11.52 -8.98 -6.79
C SER A 525 11.37 -9.08 -5.28
N LEU A 526 10.93 -7.99 -4.67
CA LEU A 526 10.47 -8.02 -3.29
C LEU A 526 8.97 -8.37 -3.31
N LEU A 527 8.62 -9.51 -2.70
CA LEU A 527 7.27 -10.05 -2.66
C LEU A 527 6.77 -10.09 -1.23
N GLY A 528 5.55 -9.60 -1.01
CA GLY A 528 4.96 -9.58 0.33
C GLY A 528 3.47 -9.86 0.33
N GLY A 529 3.02 -10.69 1.26
CA GLY A 529 1.62 -10.84 1.59
C GLY A 529 1.04 -9.60 2.28
N THR A 530 -0.27 -9.58 2.44
CA THR A 530 -0.96 -8.51 3.18
C THR A 530 -0.39 -8.39 4.60
N GLY A 531 0.01 -7.18 5.04
CA GLY A 531 0.56 -6.95 6.37
C GLY A 531 2.01 -7.42 6.57
N ALA A 532 2.69 -7.84 5.50
CA ALA A 532 4.08 -8.29 5.57
C ALA A 532 5.05 -7.11 5.79
N THR A 533 6.13 -7.37 6.52
CA THR A 533 7.26 -6.43 6.68
C THR A 533 8.55 -7.11 6.23
N ILE A 534 9.29 -6.45 5.34
CA ILE A 534 10.65 -6.82 4.95
C ILE A 534 11.61 -5.87 5.63
N ASN A 535 12.32 -6.35 6.65
CA ASN A 535 13.41 -5.59 7.26
C ASN A 535 14.70 -5.81 6.48
N PHE A 536 15.36 -4.73 6.06
CA PHE A 536 16.74 -4.79 5.61
C PHE A 536 17.63 -4.26 6.72
N THR A 537 18.60 -5.06 7.16
CA THR A 537 19.47 -4.71 8.29
C THR A 537 20.93 -4.91 7.96
N SER A 538 21.77 -4.03 8.50
CA SER A 538 23.22 -4.18 8.42
C SER A 538 23.71 -5.16 9.49
N GLY A 539 24.57 -6.09 9.09
CA GLY A 539 25.35 -6.91 10.03
C GLY A 539 26.44 -6.09 10.72
N ALA A 540 26.96 -6.62 11.83
CA ALA A 540 27.93 -5.93 12.69
C ALA A 540 29.28 -5.66 12.00
N ASN A 541 29.59 -6.38 10.92
CA ASN A 541 30.88 -6.30 10.24
C ASN A 541 30.92 -5.23 9.12
N ASN A 542 29.82 -4.51 8.87
CA ASN A 542 29.79 -3.46 7.86
C ASN A 542 30.33 -2.14 8.42
N THR A 543 31.36 -1.56 7.79
CA THR A 543 31.95 -0.26 8.16
C THR A 543 31.27 0.93 7.47
N SER A 544 30.48 0.67 6.43
CA SER A 544 29.70 1.65 5.66
C SER A 544 28.30 1.09 5.39
N THR A 545 27.30 1.96 5.19
CA THR A 545 25.91 1.57 4.85
C THR A 545 25.85 0.81 3.52
N PRO A 546 25.50 -0.50 3.49
CA PRO A 546 25.37 -1.25 2.24
C PRO A 546 24.12 -0.82 1.46
N THR A 547 24.07 -1.16 0.17
CA THR A 547 22.92 -0.87 -0.71
C THR A 547 22.33 -2.16 -1.28
N VAL A 548 21.01 -2.32 -1.22
CA VAL A 548 20.27 -3.40 -1.88
C VAL A 548 19.50 -2.83 -3.06
N ILE A 549 19.71 -3.39 -4.24
CA ILE A 549 19.00 -3.04 -5.48
C ILE A 549 18.01 -4.15 -5.84
N SER A 550 16.77 -3.76 -6.09
CA SER A 550 15.77 -4.62 -6.73
C SER A 550 15.43 -4.08 -8.12
N PRO A 551 15.87 -4.76 -9.20
CA PRO A 551 15.66 -4.32 -10.57
C PRO A 551 14.28 -4.70 -11.13
N THR A 552 13.57 -5.61 -10.47
CA THR A 552 12.26 -6.13 -10.90
C THR A 552 11.14 -5.65 -9.98
N ALA A 553 9.88 -5.91 -10.39
CA ALA A 553 8.73 -5.29 -9.73
C ALA A 553 8.57 -5.68 -8.25
N ILE A 554 8.13 -4.76 -7.40
CA ILE A 554 7.54 -5.13 -6.10
C ILE A 554 6.12 -5.59 -6.36
N LEU A 555 5.80 -6.83 -5.99
CA LEU A 555 4.47 -7.40 -6.19
C LEU A 555 3.94 -7.91 -4.85
N SER A 556 2.81 -7.37 -4.39
CA SER A 556 2.09 -7.99 -3.28
C SER A 556 1.26 -9.16 -3.83
N SER A 557 1.63 -10.41 -3.49
CA SER A 557 0.86 -11.60 -3.87
C SER A 557 -0.15 -11.95 -2.78
N GLY A 558 -1.44 -11.94 -3.08
CA GLY A 558 -2.45 -12.56 -2.22
C GLY A 558 -3.89 -12.13 -2.51
N ALA A 559 -4.78 -13.10 -2.68
CA ALA A 559 -6.23 -12.89 -2.66
C ALA A 559 -6.72 -12.84 -1.20
N GLY A 560 -7.54 -11.84 -0.85
CA GLY A 560 -8.19 -11.72 0.46
C GLY A 560 -7.36 -10.96 1.51
N ASN A 561 -8.02 -9.99 2.15
CA ASN A 561 -7.61 -9.14 3.28
C ASN A 561 -6.85 -7.83 2.95
N SER A 562 -7.32 -6.77 3.59
CA SER A 562 -6.75 -5.42 3.71
C SER A 562 -5.47 -5.45 4.55
N GLY A 563 -4.45 -4.67 4.17
CA GLY A 563 -3.22 -4.53 4.95
C GLY A 563 -2.04 -4.00 4.15
N GLN A 564 -1.09 -3.38 4.85
CA GLN A 564 0.05 -2.67 4.26
C GLN A 564 1.26 -3.59 4.10
N TYR A 565 1.94 -3.50 2.97
CA TYR A 565 3.24 -4.11 2.74
C TYR A 565 4.33 -3.10 3.12
N THR A 566 5.21 -3.46 4.05
CA THR A 566 6.22 -2.55 4.62
C THR A 566 7.62 -2.92 4.18
N ILE A 567 8.39 -1.93 3.73
CA ILE A 567 9.83 -2.03 3.48
C ILE A 567 10.54 -1.22 4.56
N ASN A 568 11.36 -1.88 5.38
CA ASN A 568 11.95 -1.30 6.59
C ASN A 568 13.49 -1.40 6.59
N PRO A 569 14.19 -0.50 5.89
CA PRO A 569 15.65 -0.43 5.89
C PRO A 569 16.23 0.27 7.13
N THR A 570 17.09 -0.44 7.87
CA THR A 570 17.80 0.06 9.05
C THR A 570 19.30 -0.18 8.89
N GLY A 571 20.06 0.91 8.70
CA GLY A 571 21.50 0.81 8.45
C GLY A 571 21.85 0.23 7.08
N VAL A 572 20.88 0.13 6.16
CA VAL A 572 21.01 -0.35 4.77
C VAL A 572 20.23 0.61 3.87
N ASN A 573 20.74 0.97 2.70
CA ASN A 573 19.95 1.70 1.70
C ASN A 573 19.25 0.71 0.76
N VAL A 574 17.99 0.97 0.44
CA VAL A 574 17.24 0.16 -0.54
C VAL A 574 16.94 1.01 -1.77
N GLN A 575 17.28 0.49 -2.94
CA GLN A 575 16.98 1.08 -4.24
C GLN A 575 16.08 0.15 -5.06
N ILE A 576 14.98 0.70 -5.58
CA ILE A 576 13.98 -0.06 -6.32
C ILE A 576 13.83 0.60 -7.69
N THR A 577 14.35 -0.06 -8.72
CA THR A 577 14.37 0.48 -10.08
C THR A 577 13.28 -0.12 -10.95
N GLY A 578 12.73 -1.29 -10.58
CA GLY A 578 11.57 -1.88 -11.23
C GLY A 578 10.24 -1.23 -10.79
N PRO A 579 9.16 -1.40 -11.58
CA PRO A 579 7.85 -0.82 -11.24
C PRO A 579 7.30 -1.37 -9.91
N VAL A 580 6.66 -0.52 -9.14
CA VAL A 580 6.09 -0.88 -7.84
C VAL A 580 4.57 -0.93 -7.99
N GLY A 581 3.95 -2.09 -7.82
CA GLY A 581 2.51 -2.17 -8.02
C GLY A 581 1.90 -3.48 -7.57
N ASN A 582 0.64 -3.43 -7.19
CA ASN A 582 -0.10 -4.61 -6.78
C ASN A 582 -0.63 -5.36 -8.02
N THR A 583 -0.48 -6.68 -8.09
CA THR A 583 -1.21 -7.50 -9.07
C THR A 583 -2.59 -7.80 -8.50
N ILE A 584 -3.53 -6.86 -8.66
CA ILE A 584 -4.86 -6.97 -8.06
C ILE A 584 -5.73 -7.95 -8.86
N ASN A 585 -6.16 -9.05 -8.22
CA ASN A 585 -7.23 -9.95 -8.67
C ASN A 585 -8.37 -10.01 -7.63
N SER A 586 -8.79 -8.86 -7.10
CA SER A 586 -9.94 -8.82 -6.18
C SER A 586 -10.63 -7.46 -6.17
N THR A 587 -11.96 -7.51 -6.04
CA THR A 587 -12.92 -6.41 -6.07
C THR A 587 -13.05 -5.65 -4.75
N ASN A 588 -12.20 -5.89 -3.74
CA ASN A 588 -12.35 -5.23 -2.43
C ASN A 588 -11.03 -5.04 -1.63
N VAL A 589 -10.90 -3.81 -1.12
CA VAL A 589 -10.10 -3.27 0.01
C VAL A 589 -8.60 -2.92 -0.16
N ASP A 590 -8.29 -1.72 0.33
CA ASP A 590 -7.03 -0.96 0.27
C ASP A 590 -5.83 -1.75 0.82
N LYS A 591 -4.95 -2.17 -0.09
CA LYS A 591 -3.60 -2.62 0.27
C LYS A 591 -2.66 -1.43 0.08
N GLY A 592 -1.92 -1.06 1.11
CA GLY A 592 -0.99 0.07 1.08
C GLY A 592 0.46 -0.35 0.94
N LEU A 593 1.30 0.59 0.47
CA LEU A 593 2.76 0.47 0.52
C LEU A 593 3.27 1.37 1.65
N THR A 594 4.03 0.79 2.58
CA THR A 594 4.65 1.53 3.68
C THR A 594 6.15 1.54 3.50
N LEU A 595 6.69 2.73 3.28
CA LEU A 595 8.12 3.01 3.22
C LEU A 595 8.57 3.41 4.63
N SER A 596 9.25 2.51 5.33
CA SER A 596 9.70 2.70 6.72
C SER A 596 11.23 2.87 6.80
N GLY A 597 11.81 2.66 7.98
CA GLY A 597 13.24 2.60 8.19
C GLY A 597 13.87 3.90 8.66
N THR A 598 15.16 3.81 8.96
CA THR A 598 15.98 4.92 9.48
C THR A 598 17.01 5.42 8.48
N SER A 599 17.27 4.68 7.40
CA SER A 599 18.24 5.06 6.38
C SER A 599 17.76 6.25 5.55
N THR A 600 18.69 7.10 5.09
CA THR A 600 18.40 8.32 4.32
C THR A 600 18.67 8.18 2.82
N GLY A 601 19.36 7.12 2.39
CA GLY A 601 19.71 6.89 0.98
C GLY A 601 18.73 6.00 0.22
N ASN A 602 17.50 5.80 0.70
CA ASN A 602 16.54 4.93 0.01
C ASN A 602 15.95 5.62 -1.22
N LEU A 603 15.78 4.87 -2.30
CA LEU A 603 15.40 5.39 -3.61
C LEU A 603 14.38 4.47 -4.29
N ILE A 604 13.34 5.07 -4.87
CA ILE A 604 12.44 4.40 -5.80
C ILE A 604 12.51 5.16 -7.13
N SER A 605 13.02 4.49 -8.15
CA SER A 605 13.08 4.97 -9.53
C SER A 605 12.08 4.27 -10.45
N GLY A 606 11.41 3.23 -9.96
CA GLY A 606 10.25 2.65 -10.64
C GLY A 606 8.96 3.41 -10.34
N VAL A 607 7.98 3.32 -11.26
CA VAL A 607 6.65 3.90 -11.07
C VAL A 607 5.87 3.12 -9.99
N ILE A 608 5.40 3.81 -8.96
CA ILE A 608 4.39 3.31 -8.02
C ILE A 608 3.01 3.46 -8.66
N SER A 609 2.32 2.35 -8.90
CA SER A 609 1.01 2.30 -9.58
C SER A 609 0.04 1.31 -8.93
N ASN A 610 -1.25 1.42 -9.26
CA ASN A 610 -2.28 0.47 -8.83
C ASN A 610 -2.22 -0.90 -9.54
N GLY A 611 -1.28 -1.11 -10.48
CA GLY A 611 -1.22 -2.29 -11.35
C GLY A 611 -2.24 -2.28 -12.51
N SER A 612 -2.23 -3.34 -13.33
CA SER A 612 -2.95 -3.43 -14.61
C SER A 612 -4.47 -3.67 -14.51
N ASN A 613 -5.00 -3.94 -13.31
CA ASN A 613 -6.44 -4.13 -13.08
C ASN A 613 -6.98 -2.96 -12.25
N ALA A 614 -7.43 -1.92 -12.94
CA ALA A 614 -8.08 -0.75 -12.35
C ALA A 614 -9.49 -1.08 -11.83
N GLY A 615 -9.58 -1.95 -10.81
CA GLY A 615 -10.76 -2.00 -9.95
C GLY A 615 -10.88 -0.73 -9.11
N THR A 616 -11.99 -0.56 -8.38
CA THR A 616 -12.28 0.59 -7.50
C THR A 616 -11.33 0.77 -6.30
N GLY A 617 -10.32 -0.09 -6.14
CA GLY A 617 -9.36 -0.05 -5.04
C GLY A 617 -8.31 1.05 -5.21
N ARG A 618 -7.97 1.72 -4.09
CA ARG A 618 -6.95 2.78 -4.04
C ARG A 618 -5.70 2.25 -3.31
N LEU A 619 -4.50 2.48 -3.84
CA LEU A 619 -3.22 2.11 -3.18
C LEU A 619 -2.72 3.31 -2.34
N PRO A 620 -2.84 3.30 -0.99
CA PRO A 620 -2.23 4.34 -0.17
C PRO A 620 -0.72 4.16 -0.06
N LEU A 621 0.01 5.26 -0.16
CA LEU A 621 1.44 5.35 0.08
C LEU A 621 1.67 5.94 1.47
N VAL A 622 2.27 5.18 2.37
CA VAL A 622 2.61 5.62 3.72
C VAL A 622 4.13 5.75 3.82
N LYS A 623 4.62 6.91 4.24
CA LYS A 623 6.02 7.10 4.64
C LYS A 623 6.08 7.14 6.16
N SER A 624 6.70 6.13 6.75
CA SER A 624 6.94 6.00 8.20
C SER A 624 8.44 5.85 8.47
N GLY A 625 8.83 5.76 9.75
CA GLY A 625 10.24 5.73 10.15
C GLY A 625 10.96 7.07 9.97
N THR A 626 12.09 7.26 10.65
CA THR A 626 12.82 8.54 10.68
C THR A 626 13.67 8.80 9.44
N GLY A 627 13.86 7.79 8.58
CA GLY A 627 14.70 7.89 7.39
C GLY A 627 14.08 8.69 6.23
N THR A 628 14.80 8.74 5.12
CA THR A 628 14.39 9.40 3.88
C THR A 628 14.14 8.36 2.79
N TRP A 629 13.05 8.54 2.05
CA TRP A 629 12.78 7.82 0.80
C TRP A 629 12.62 8.84 -0.33
N THR A 630 13.38 8.67 -1.40
CA THR A 630 13.31 9.56 -2.58
C THR A 630 12.57 8.88 -3.72
N LEU A 631 11.57 9.54 -4.28
CA LEU A 631 10.84 9.10 -5.48
C LEU A 631 11.37 9.87 -6.69
N THR A 632 11.79 9.17 -7.74
CA THR A 632 12.36 9.79 -8.96
C THR A 632 11.57 9.49 -10.24
N ALA A 633 10.52 8.66 -10.14
CA ALA A 633 9.57 8.42 -11.22
C ALA A 633 8.27 9.19 -11.02
N ALA A 634 7.55 9.44 -12.12
CA ALA A 634 6.18 9.93 -12.08
C ALA A 634 5.23 8.82 -11.60
N ASN A 635 4.68 8.97 -10.40
CA ASN A 635 3.86 7.94 -9.76
C ASN A 635 2.36 8.14 -10.04
N THR A 636 1.59 7.04 -10.13
CA THR A 636 0.18 7.04 -10.59
C THR A 636 -0.79 6.27 -9.67
N TYR A 637 -0.41 6.01 -8.42
CA TYR A 637 -1.26 5.37 -7.41
C TYR A 637 -2.46 6.26 -7.02
N THR A 638 -3.62 5.72 -6.63
CA THR A 638 -4.82 6.59 -6.37
C THR A 638 -5.19 6.74 -4.89
N GLY A 639 -4.47 6.09 -3.97
CA GLY A 639 -4.68 6.24 -2.53
C GLY A 639 -3.95 7.43 -1.93
N ILE A 640 -4.15 7.67 -0.62
CA ILE A 640 -3.54 8.79 0.08
C ILE A 640 -2.03 8.77 0.02
N THR A 641 -1.39 9.95 0.02
CA THR A 641 0.02 10.07 0.37
C THR A 641 0.11 10.49 1.83
N ASN A 642 0.61 9.62 2.70
CA ASN A 642 0.60 9.82 4.14
C ASN A 642 2.02 9.77 4.71
N VAL A 643 2.62 10.93 4.96
CA VAL A 643 3.95 11.06 5.54
C VAL A 643 3.81 11.23 7.05
N THR A 644 4.02 10.16 7.81
CA THR A 644 3.81 10.11 9.26
C THR A 644 5.09 10.22 10.08
N ALA A 645 6.25 9.96 9.47
CA ALA A 645 7.56 10.19 10.06
C ALA A 645 8.65 10.34 8.98
N GLY A 646 9.74 11.04 9.32
CA GLY A 646 10.91 11.23 8.44
C GLY A 646 10.57 12.00 7.17
N THR A 647 11.33 11.77 6.09
CA THR A 647 11.21 12.55 4.85
C THR A 647 10.77 11.70 3.65
N LEU A 648 9.67 12.08 3.00
CA LEU A 648 9.37 11.64 1.63
C LEU A 648 9.90 12.71 0.67
N ALA A 649 10.96 12.42 -0.06
CA ALA A 649 11.55 13.34 -1.03
C ALA A 649 11.08 13.02 -2.45
N ILE A 650 10.85 14.05 -3.25
CA ILE A 650 10.53 13.96 -4.67
C ILE A 650 11.72 14.51 -5.44
N GLY A 651 12.48 13.60 -6.03
CA GLY A 651 13.65 13.94 -6.84
C GLY A 651 13.29 14.46 -8.23
N THR A 652 14.30 14.82 -9.02
CA THR A 652 14.13 15.32 -10.39
C THR A 652 13.34 14.33 -11.25
N GLY A 653 12.26 14.77 -11.89
CA GLY A 653 11.38 13.94 -12.71
C GLY A 653 10.39 13.06 -11.91
N GLY A 654 10.48 13.08 -10.58
CA GLY A 654 9.55 12.40 -9.69
C GLY A 654 8.24 13.16 -9.51
N SER A 655 7.17 12.45 -9.16
CA SER A 655 5.93 13.07 -8.68
C SER A 655 5.26 12.17 -7.64
N ILE A 656 4.49 12.74 -6.72
CA ILE A 656 3.40 12.00 -6.10
C ILE A 656 2.23 11.92 -7.08
N SER A 657 1.34 10.95 -6.90
CA SER A 657 0.13 10.89 -7.72
C SER A 657 -0.88 11.96 -7.31
N ASN A 658 -1.93 12.15 -8.11
CA ASN A 658 -3.07 13.04 -7.86
C ASN A 658 -4.02 12.53 -6.77
N SER A 659 -3.45 12.03 -5.67
CA SER A 659 -4.17 11.56 -4.51
C SER A 659 -5.14 12.62 -3.97
N PRO A 660 -6.38 12.28 -3.58
CA PRO A 660 -7.28 13.25 -2.99
C PRO A 660 -6.76 13.84 -1.67
N VAL A 661 -5.86 13.14 -0.97
CA VAL A 661 -5.24 13.63 0.28
C VAL A 661 -3.73 13.43 0.27
N VAL A 662 -3.00 14.48 0.63
CA VAL A 662 -1.58 14.48 0.96
C VAL A 662 -1.47 14.92 2.42
N HIS A 663 -1.02 14.03 3.30
CA HIS A 663 -0.83 14.33 4.72
C HIS A 663 0.66 14.40 5.02
N VAL A 664 1.08 15.47 5.71
CA VAL A 664 2.42 15.60 6.29
C VAL A 664 2.27 15.79 7.80
N GLY A 665 2.55 14.73 8.55
CA GLY A 665 2.41 14.69 10.00
C GLY A 665 3.47 15.50 10.75
N SER A 666 3.23 15.72 12.03
CA SER A 666 4.16 16.43 12.92
C SER A 666 5.56 15.82 12.89
N GLY A 667 6.59 16.67 12.79
CA GLY A 667 8.00 16.25 12.69
C GLY A 667 8.38 15.50 11.40
N SER A 668 7.46 15.41 10.43
CA SER A 668 7.69 14.77 9.13
C SER A 668 7.88 15.81 8.04
N SER A 669 8.52 15.41 6.94
CA SER A 669 8.74 16.29 5.80
C SER A 669 8.34 15.65 4.47
N LEU A 670 7.65 16.44 3.65
CA LEU A 670 7.52 16.21 2.22
C LEU A 670 8.50 17.14 1.52
N ASP A 671 9.59 16.60 1.02
CA ASP A 671 10.63 17.38 0.34
C ASP A 671 10.38 17.38 -1.17
N ILE A 672 9.95 18.53 -1.69
CA ILE A 672 9.66 18.80 -3.10
C ILE A 672 10.66 19.81 -3.67
N THR A 673 11.83 19.99 -3.05
CA THR A 673 12.82 20.99 -3.48
C THR A 673 13.30 20.80 -4.91
N ALA A 674 13.45 19.55 -5.37
CA ALA A 674 13.95 19.24 -6.71
C ALA A 674 12.89 19.30 -7.82
N ALA A 675 11.60 19.10 -7.50
CA ALA A 675 10.53 18.95 -8.49
C ALA A 675 9.42 20.02 -8.40
N GLY A 676 9.27 20.66 -7.23
CA GLY A 676 8.06 21.40 -6.88
C GLY A 676 6.83 20.50 -6.73
N LEU A 677 5.72 21.07 -6.29
CA LEU A 677 4.43 20.39 -6.25
C LEU A 677 3.32 21.38 -6.56
N THR A 678 2.48 21.05 -7.54
CA THR A 678 1.20 21.74 -7.77
C THR A 678 0.06 20.85 -7.29
N LEU A 679 -0.68 21.30 -6.27
CA LEU A 679 -1.90 20.63 -5.85
C LEU A 679 -2.95 20.77 -6.94
N ALA A 680 -3.43 19.63 -7.45
CA ALA A 680 -4.45 19.58 -8.49
C ALA A 680 -5.86 19.78 -7.91
N THR A 681 -6.83 20.06 -8.77
CA THR A 681 -8.25 20.15 -8.39
C THR A 681 -8.70 18.89 -7.65
N GLY A 682 -9.35 19.07 -6.49
CA GLY A 682 -9.81 17.98 -5.62
C GLY A 682 -8.73 17.38 -4.69
N GLN A 683 -7.46 17.76 -4.82
CA GLN A 683 -6.42 17.37 -3.87
C GLN A 683 -6.44 18.27 -2.63
N THR A 684 -6.30 17.65 -1.46
CA THR A 684 -6.20 18.34 -0.17
C THR A 684 -4.85 18.06 0.50
N LEU A 685 -4.11 19.10 0.86
CA LEU A 685 -2.93 19.00 1.72
C LEU A 685 -3.32 19.23 3.18
N ILE A 686 -2.95 18.31 4.06
CA ILE A 686 -3.25 18.36 5.49
C ILE A 686 -2.04 18.08 6.38
N GLY A 687 -2.17 18.39 7.68
CA GLY A 687 -1.22 18.07 8.73
C GLY A 687 -0.43 19.26 9.27
N THR A 688 0.64 18.96 10.01
CA THR A 688 1.45 19.94 10.75
C THR A 688 2.96 19.82 10.47
N GLY A 689 3.33 19.03 9.46
CA GLY A 689 4.72 18.84 9.07
C GLY A 689 5.28 19.95 8.18
N THR A 690 6.40 19.64 7.53
CA THR A 690 7.13 20.57 6.67
C THR A 690 7.09 20.14 5.21
N VAL A 691 6.62 21.03 4.33
CA VAL A 691 6.74 20.90 2.88
C VAL A 691 7.93 21.73 2.40
N SER A 692 9.03 21.07 2.06
CA SER A 692 10.26 21.76 1.63
C SER A 692 10.26 22.00 0.13
N GLY A 693 10.53 23.22 -0.34
CA GLY A 693 10.49 23.57 -1.78
C GLY A 693 9.27 24.41 -2.17
N VAL A 694 8.99 24.47 -3.48
CA VAL A 694 7.94 25.35 -4.04
C VAL A 694 6.61 24.61 -4.11
N LEU A 695 5.66 25.01 -3.26
CA LEU A 695 4.28 24.53 -3.26
C LEU A 695 3.36 25.53 -3.99
N THR A 696 2.61 25.04 -4.97
CA THR A 696 1.61 25.83 -5.72
C THR A 696 0.25 25.16 -5.64
N THR A 697 -0.83 25.94 -5.61
CA THR A 697 -2.20 25.43 -5.62
C THR A 697 -2.94 25.77 -6.91
N SER A 698 -3.79 24.86 -7.39
CA SER A 698 -4.69 25.09 -8.52
C SER A 698 -6.11 25.38 -8.04
N ALA A 699 -6.97 25.92 -8.92
CA ALA A 699 -8.39 26.09 -8.63
C ALA A 699 -9.04 24.76 -8.18
N GLY A 700 -9.78 24.81 -7.07
CA GLY A 700 -10.44 23.65 -6.46
C GLY A 700 -9.50 22.69 -5.70
N SER A 701 -8.23 23.03 -5.53
CA SER A 701 -7.36 22.37 -4.55
C SER A 701 -7.57 22.97 -3.15
N LYS A 702 -7.14 22.24 -2.12
CA LYS A 702 -7.35 22.64 -0.73
C LYS A 702 -6.10 22.49 0.15
N ILE A 703 -5.91 23.40 1.10
CA ILE A 703 -5.01 23.23 2.25
C ILE A 703 -5.84 23.29 3.54
N ALA A 704 -5.67 22.32 4.44
CA ALA A 704 -6.29 22.29 5.76
C ALA A 704 -5.23 21.91 6.80
N ALA A 705 -4.56 22.91 7.38
CA ALA A 705 -3.49 22.69 8.35
C ALA A 705 -4.05 22.05 9.63
N GLY A 706 -3.24 21.31 10.39
CA GLY A 706 -3.69 20.70 11.65
C GLY A 706 -4.52 19.41 11.49
N ASN A 707 -5.28 19.30 10.41
CA ASN A 707 -6.09 18.12 10.09
C ASN A 707 -5.26 16.83 9.91
N THR A 708 -5.81 15.71 10.38
CA THR A 708 -5.20 14.37 10.28
C THR A 708 -6.19 13.39 9.65
N PRO A 709 -5.75 12.47 8.76
CA PRO A 709 -6.64 11.45 8.18
C PRO A 709 -7.03 10.41 9.23
N THR A 710 -8.31 10.02 9.30
CA THR A 710 -8.81 8.99 10.23
C THR A 710 -8.88 7.59 9.62
N THR A 711 -8.76 7.48 8.30
CA THR A 711 -8.71 6.21 7.57
C THR A 711 -7.53 6.18 6.61
N ALA A 712 -7.04 4.99 6.27
CA ALA A 712 -6.01 4.80 5.25
C ALA A 712 -6.47 5.23 3.83
N THR A 713 -7.77 5.45 3.63
CA THR A 713 -8.36 5.99 2.40
C THR A 713 -8.46 7.52 2.38
N GLY A 714 -8.29 8.17 3.54
CA GLY A 714 -8.43 9.62 3.70
C GLY A 714 -9.86 10.13 3.56
N ASN A 715 -10.87 9.25 3.63
CA ASN A 715 -12.27 9.63 3.45
C ASN A 715 -12.84 10.42 4.63
N ALA A 716 -12.24 10.28 5.81
CA ALA A 716 -12.59 11.06 6.98
C ALA A 716 -11.33 11.71 7.54
N ILE A 717 -11.49 12.95 7.99
CA ILE A 717 -10.43 13.83 8.47
C ILE A 717 -10.90 14.36 9.82
N THR A 718 -10.06 14.27 10.84
CA THR A 718 -10.31 14.90 12.15
C THR A 718 -9.50 16.16 12.27
N GLY A 719 -10.15 17.19 12.79
CA GLY A 719 -9.57 18.49 13.03
C GLY A 719 -8.86 18.61 14.38
N ALA A 720 -7.70 19.26 14.37
CA ALA A 720 -7.00 19.75 15.55
C ALA A 720 -6.22 21.01 15.15
N VAL A 721 -6.16 22.01 16.04
CA VAL A 721 -5.37 23.22 15.81
C VAL A 721 -3.89 22.86 15.60
N GLY A 722 -3.28 23.31 14.50
CA GLY A 722 -1.89 23.04 14.17
C GLY A 722 -1.28 23.95 13.10
N THR A 723 0.04 23.88 12.98
CA THR A 723 0.81 24.71 12.02
C THR A 723 1.42 23.85 10.93
N LEU A 724 1.06 24.10 9.68
CA LEU A 724 1.75 23.53 8.51
C LEU A 724 2.88 24.46 8.09
N THR A 725 4.08 23.93 7.86
CA THR A 725 5.21 24.74 7.36
C THR A 725 5.45 24.45 5.88
N ALA A 726 5.56 25.47 5.05
CA ALA A 726 5.99 25.37 3.65
C ALA A 726 7.24 26.24 3.42
N SER A 727 8.21 25.80 2.62
CA SER A 727 9.33 26.69 2.27
C SER A 727 8.85 27.87 1.44
N SER A 728 8.07 27.62 0.39
CA SER A 728 7.43 28.66 -0.42
C SER A 728 6.01 28.22 -0.79
N LEU A 729 5.10 29.17 -0.85
CA LEU A 729 3.68 28.94 -1.11
C LEU A 729 3.14 29.96 -2.13
N THR A 730 2.63 29.46 -3.24
CA THR A 730 1.85 30.23 -4.21
C THR A 730 0.39 29.78 -4.18
N LEU A 731 -0.48 30.64 -3.65
CA LEU A 731 -1.92 30.42 -3.63
C LEU A 731 -2.54 30.87 -4.96
N GLY A 732 -2.98 29.91 -5.78
CA GLY A 732 -3.72 30.17 -7.01
C GLY A 732 -5.16 30.63 -6.77
N ALA A 733 -5.76 31.32 -7.75
CA ALA A 733 -7.17 31.69 -7.70
C ALA A 733 -8.07 30.45 -7.55
N GLY A 734 -9.07 30.52 -6.67
CA GLY A 734 -9.99 29.40 -6.40
C GLY A 734 -9.43 28.30 -5.49
N THR A 735 -8.31 28.55 -4.80
CA THR A 735 -7.82 27.66 -3.73
C THR A 735 -8.73 27.75 -2.51
N ALA A 736 -9.06 26.62 -1.89
CA ALA A 736 -9.73 26.58 -0.60
C ALA A 736 -8.72 26.45 0.54
N LEU A 737 -8.93 27.19 1.63
CA LEU A 737 -8.14 27.10 2.84
C LEU A 737 -9.09 26.83 4.01
N ASP A 738 -8.97 25.68 4.65
CA ASP A 738 -9.74 25.38 5.85
C ASP A 738 -8.86 25.68 7.08
N PHE A 739 -9.35 26.53 7.97
CA PHE A 739 -8.68 26.89 9.23
C PHE A 739 -9.60 26.59 10.40
N GLU A 740 -9.07 25.87 11.39
CA GLU A 740 -9.75 25.52 12.62
C GLU A 740 -9.32 26.42 13.78
N PHE A 741 -10.24 26.69 14.70
CA PHE A 741 -10.07 27.63 15.80
C PHE A 741 -10.49 26.99 17.13
N GLY A 742 -9.71 27.24 18.18
CA GLY A 742 -9.83 26.67 19.51
C GLY A 742 -9.12 27.53 20.55
N THR A 743 -8.18 26.96 21.33
CA THR A 743 -7.29 27.75 22.22
C THR A 743 -6.25 28.58 21.45
N GLY A 744 -6.06 28.25 20.17
CA GLY A 744 -5.35 29.03 19.16
C GLY A 744 -6.08 28.86 17.83
N ASN A 745 -5.37 28.95 16.72
CA ASN A 745 -5.93 28.67 15.40
C ASN A 745 -4.90 27.96 14.51
N ASP A 746 -5.40 27.27 13.49
CA ASP A 746 -4.55 26.71 12.46
C ASP A 746 -3.70 27.78 11.80
N GLN A 747 -2.46 27.45 11.44
CA GLN A 747 -1.56 28.39 10.80
C GLN A 747 -0.82 27.74 9.64
N ILE A 748 -0.44 28.56 8.67
CA ILE A 748 0.55 28.21 7.66
C ILE A 748 1.78 29.08 7.89
N THR A 749 2.96 28.47 7.98
CA THR A 749 4.22 29.21 8.06
C THR A 749 4.98 29.06 6.77
N VAL A 750 5.33 30.18 6.13
CA VAL A 750 6.17 30.24 4.93
C VAL A 750 7.59 30.61 5.32
N ALA A 751 8.49 29.64 5.24
CA ALA A 751 9.83 29.75 5.82
C ALA A 751 10.82 30.57 4.98
N THR A 752 10.66 30.62 3.65
CA THR A 752 11.58 31.36 2.76
C THR A 752 11.14 32.81 2.65
N SER A 753 12.09 33.74 2.74
CA SER A 753 11.84 35.16 2.50
C SER A 753 11.34 35.41 1.07
N ASN A 754 10.32 36.26 0.92
CA ASN A 754 9.59 36.49 -0.33
C ASN A 754 8.95 35.22 -0.91
N GLY A 755 8.76 34.18 -0.08
CA GLY A 755 8.24 32.88 -0.51
C GLY A 755 6.72 32.79 -0.59
N LEU A 756 5.97 33.83 -0.19
CA LEU A 756 4.50 33.85 -0.20
C LEU A 756 3.97 34.68 -1.38
N THR A 757 3.15 34.06 -2.22
CA THR A 757 2.40 34.73 -3.30
C THR A 757 0.91 34.41 -3.16
N ILE A 758 0.06 35.44 -3.15
CA ILE A 758 -1.40 35.29 -3.03
C ILE A 758 -2.09 35.83 -4.27
N ASN A 759 -2.68 34.94 -5.07
CA ASN A 759 -3.52 35.28 -6.23
C ASN A 759 -5.02 34.97 -5.99
N GLY A 760 -5.35 34.29 -4.88
CA GLY A 760 -6.71 34.04 -4.42
C GLY A 760 -6.77 33.05 -3.27
N GLY A 761 -7.89 33.02 -2.55
CA GLY A 761 -8.11 32.06 -1.47
C GLY A 761 -9.49 32.20 -0.84
N ALA A 762 -10.28 31.14 -0.86
CA ALA A 762 -11.55 31.05 -0.13
C ALA A 762 -11.29 30.38 1.22
N ILE A 763 -11.39 31.14 2.30
CA ILE A 763 -11.08 30.71 3.66
C ILE A 763 -12.35 30.24 4.37
N SER A 764 -12.38 28.98 4.79
CA SER A 764 -13.40 28.43 5.67
C SER A 764 -12.91 28.46 7.12
N LEU A 765 -13.73 29.00 8.02
CA LEU A 765 -13.44 29.10 9.45
C LEU A 765 -14.23 28.06 10.22
N PHE A 766 -13.58 27.12 10.91
CA PHE A 766 -14.26 26.05 11.64
C PHE A 766 -13.87 26.03 13.13
N ALA A 767 -14.79 25.61 14.00
CA ALA A 767 -14.41 25.22 15.35
C ALA A 767 -13.59 23.91 15.33
N THR A 768 -12.60 23.78 16.21
CA THR A 768 -11.71 22.61 16.28
C THR A 768 -12.48 21.29 16.26
N GLY A 769 -12.10 20.38 15.36
CA GLY A 769 -12.68 19.04 15.28
C GLY A 769 -14.11 18.97 14.73
N GLY A 770 -14.66 20.06 14.20
CA GLY A 770 -16.01 20.13 13.66
C GLY A 770 -16.10 20.80 12.30
N THR A 771 -17.31 20.84 11.73
CA THR A 771 -17.65 21.56 10.49
C THR A 771 -18.45 22.83 10.77
N THR A 772 -18.68 23.16 12.04
CA THR A 772 -19.43 24.34 12.46
C THR A 772 -18.61 25.60 12.24
N PRO A 773 -19.18 26.65 11.61
CA PRO A 773 -18.50 27.92 11.44
C PRO A 773 -18.01 28.52 12.76
N PHE A 774 -16.80 29.06 12.76
CA PHE A 774 -16.24 29.77 13.91
C PHE A 774 -16.66 31.24 13.92
N THR A 775 -17.07 31.76 15.08
CA THR A 775 -17.70 33.09 15.22
C THR A 775 -17.14 33.96 16.34
N THR A 776 -16.15 33.49 17.09
CA THR A 776 -15.61 34.24 18.23
C THR A 776 -14.82 35.44 17.74
N ASN A 777 -15.17 36.63 18.25
CA ASN A 777 -14.45 37.85 17.91
C ASN A 777 -12.99 37.78 18.39
N GLY A 778 -12.09 38.38 17.63
CA GLY A 778 -10.66 38.36 17.92
C GLY A 778 -9.82 38.59 16.68
N THR A 779 -8.52 38.72 16.87
CA THR A 779 -7.55 38.78 15.76
C THR A 779 -6.70 37.52 15.77
N TYR A 780 -6.69 36.81 14.64
CA TYR A 780 -6.07 35.51 14.48
C TYR A 780 -5.02 35.56 13.38
N THR A 781 -3.87 34.91 13.59
CA THR A 781 -2.81 34.87 12.59
C THR A 781 -3.00 33.65 11.70
N LEU A 782 -3.24 33.85 10.41
CA LEU A 782 -3.50 32.75 9.47
C LEU A 782 -2.23 32.25 8.80
N VAL A 783 -1.41 33.20 8.32
CA VAL A 783 -0.17 32.88 7.59
C VAL A 783 0.99 33.69 8.15
N ASN A 784 2.04 33.02 8.63
CA ASN A 784 3.31 33.66 9.00
C ASN A 784 4.24 33.67 7.78
N TYR A 785 4.89 34.79 7.48
CA TYR A 785 5.84 34.88 6.36
C TYR A 785 6.90 35.96 6.61
N SER A 786 7.90 36.08 5.73
CA SER A 786 8.88 37.17 5.78
C SER A 786 9.17 37.74 4.40
N GLY A 787 9.55 39.02 4.33
CA GLY A 787 9.81 39.73 3.08
C GLY A 787 8.56 40.37 2.48
N THR A 788 8.56 40.58 1.17
CA THR A 788 7.45 41.21 0.44
C THR A 788 6.42 40.18 -0.03
N LEU A 789 5.14 40.52 0.11
CA LEU A 789 4.03 39.73 -0.42
C LEU A 789 3.97 39.80 -1.96
N GLY A 790 3.92 38.65 -2.63
CA GLY A 790 3.72 38.57 -4.08
C GLY A 790 2.24 38.43 -4.50
N GLY A 791 1.93 38.75 -5.75
CA GLY A 791 0.60 38.56 -6.34
C GLY A 791 -0.38 39.70 -6.05
N SER A 792 -1.68 39.39 -6.07
CA SER A 792 -2.78 40.33 -5.76
C SER A 792 -2.92 40.65 -4.26
N GLY A 793 -2.16 39.95 -3.40
CA GLY A 793 -2.12 40.18 -1.96
C GLY A 793 -3.41 39.83 -1.22
N ILE A 794 -3.62 40.43 -0.05
CA ILE A 794 -4.77 40.13 0.83
C ILE A 794 -6.14 40.47 0.21
N ALA A 795 -6.18 41.36 -0.79
CA ALA A 795 -7.41 41.73 -1.50
C ALA A 795 -8.02 40.56 -2.30
N ALA A 796 -7.25 39.50 -2.57
CA ALA A 796 -7.71 38.30 -3.25
C ALA A 796 -8.24 37.21 -2.29
N LEU A 797 -8.19 37.44 -0.97
CA LEU A 797 -8.73 36.54 0.04
C LEU A 797 -10.20 36.83 0.31
N SER A 798 -10.95 35.79 0.67
CA SER A 798 -12.37 35.88 1.00
C SER A 798 -12.75 34.87 2.07
N ILE A 799 -13.82 35.13 2.83
CA ILE A 799 -14.38 34.16 3.76
C ILE A 799 -15.49 33.37 3.05
N ALA A 800 -15.33 32.06 2.97
CA ALA A 800 -16.25 31.14 2.29
C ALA A 800 -17.51 30.82 3.10
N ASN A 801 -17.40 30.82 4.43
CA ASN A 801 -18.49 30.43 5.35
C ASN A 801 -18.80 31.52 6.40
N GLY A 802 -18.75 32.78 5.97
CA GLY A 802 -19.00 33.94 6.84
C GLY A 802 -20.39 33.89 7.46
N GLN A 803 -20.51 34.35 8.70
CA GLN A 803 -21.75 34.32 9.48
C GLN A 803 -22.44 35.68 9.48
N VAL A 804 -23.77 35.65 9.44
CA VAL A 804 -24.60 36.85 9.56
C VAL A 804 -24.33 37.51 10.91
N GLY A 805 -24.18 38.84 10.91
CA GLY A 805 -23.88 39.59 12.11
C GLY A 805 -22.39 39.62 12.48
N LYS A 806 -21.49 39.16 11.61
CA LYS A 806 -20.04 39.26 11.77
C LYS A 806 -19.39 40.03 10.63
N VAL A 807 -18.26 40.67 10.92
CA VAL A 807 -17.36 41.32 9.97
C VAL A 807 -16.01 40.62 10.02
N TYR A 808 -15.35 40.54 8.85
CA TYR A 808 -14.12 39.79 8.64
C TYR A 808 -13.11 40.66 7.90
N ASP A 809 -12.11 41.14 8.63
CA ASP A 809 -11.10 42.05 8.10
C ASP A 809 -9.74 41.37 8.00
N PHE A 810 -9.18 41.28 6.80
CA PHE A 810 -7.82 40.82 6.58
C PHE A 810 -6.83 41.97 6.70
N ALA A 811 -5.69 41.71 7.34
CA ALA A 811 -4.58 42.66 7.39
C ALA A 811 -3.25 41.95 7.12
N ASP A 812 -2.35 42.68 6.48
CA ASP A 812 -0.95 42.29 6.31
C ASP A 812 -0.09 43.13 7.26
N THR A 813 0.57 42.48 8.22
CA THR A 813 1.43 43.13 9.21
C THR A 813 2.87 43.27 8.74
N GLY A 814 3.20 42.84 7.52
CA GLY A 814 4.57 42.73 6.99
C GLY A 814 5.35 41.51 7.49
N SER A 815 4.77 40.73 8.41
CA SER A 815 5.30 39.45 8.90
C SER A 815 4.24 38.37 9.05
N ALA A 816 2.96 38.74 8.95
CA ALA A 816 1.85 37.82 9.02
C ALA A 816 0.63 38.36 8.28
N ILE A 817 -0.20 37.45 7.78
CA ILE A 817 -1.57 37.72 7.37
C ILE A 817 -2.49 37.38 8.53
N THR A 818 -3.20 38.39 9.03
CA THR A 818 -4.15 38.26 10.15
C THR A 818 -5.58 38.42 9.68
N LEU A 819 -6.51 37.75 10.36
CA LEU A 819 -7.95 37.93 10.23
C LEU A 819 -8.52 38.45 11.55
N THR A 820 -9.19 39.60 11.50
CA THR A 820 -9.98 40.13 12.61
C THR A 820 -11.44 39.79 12.39
N ILE A 821 -12.05 39.09 13.36
CA ILE A 821 -13.48 38.82 13.44
C ILE A 821 -14.09 39.78 14.46
N SER A 822 -15.11 40.51 14.07
CA SER A 822 -15.86 41.42 14.95
C SER A 822 -17.36 41.26 14.75
N ASP A 823 -18.15 41.71 15.72
CA ASP A 823 -19.59 41.81 15.53
C ASP A 823 -19.90 42.87 14.46
N ALA A 824 -20.85 42.55 13.59
CA ALA A 824 -21.42 43.56 12.73
C ALA A 824 -22.07 44.65 13.62
N PRO A 825 -21.82 45.93 13.35
CA PRO A 825 -22.37 47.01 14.14
C PRO A 825 -23.90 46.98 14.09
N THR A 826 -24.54 47.11 15.25
CA THR A 826 -25.99 47.30 15.34
C THR A 826 -26.35 48.77 15.07
N PRO A 827 -27.42 49.09 14.32
CA PRO A 827 -27.89 50.46 14.17
C PRO A 827 -28.22 51.11 15.51
N ALA A 828 -27.66 52.29 15.76
CA ALA A 828 -28.11 53.18 16.82
C ALA A 828 -29.19 54.11 16.23
N ASP A 829 -30.40 54.06 16.78
CA ASP A 829 -31.50 54.94 16.34
C ASP A 829 -31.59 56.18 17.23
N TRP A 830 -31.83 57.33 16.62
CA TRP A 830 -32.19 58.54 17.34
C TRP A 830 -33.53 58.33 18.07
N ALA A 831 -33.50 58.37 19.39
CA ALA A 831 -34.57 57.90 20.26
C ALA A 831 -35.46 59.02 20.83
N VAL A 832 -35.15 60.29 20.54
CA VAL A 832 -35.89 61.45 21.06
C VAL A 832 -36.59 62.22 19.93
N ASP A 833 -37.84 62.63 20.20
CA ASP A 833 -38.66 63.49 19.33
C ASP A 833 -38.33 64.98 19.55
N ALA A 834 -37.04 65.33 19.50
CA ALA A 834 -36.54 66.66 19.79
C ALA A 834 -35.15 66.93 19.16
N SER A 835 -34.78 68.21 19.07
CA SER A 835 -33.40 68.62 18.78
C SER A 835 -32.46 68.24 19.92
N GLY A 836 -31.21 67.90 19.62
CA GLY A 836 -30.24 67.43 20.63
C GLY A 836 -28.80 67.37 20.13
N SER A 837 -27.86 67.10 21.05
CA SER A 837 -26.45 66.86 20.69
C SER A 837 -26.24 65.39 20.34
N TRP A 838 -25.44 65.12 19.30
CA TRP A 838 -25.06 63.77 18.89
C TRP A 838 -24.29 63.02 19.99
N ALA A 839 -23.50 63.75 20.78
CA ALA A 839 -22.66 63.20 21.84
C ALA A 839 -23.44 62.84 23.11
N ASP A 840 -24.72 63.22 23.21
CA ASP A 840 -25.56 62.85 24.34
C ASP A 840 -26.16 61.46 24.11
N ALA A 841 -25.66 60.48 24.88
CA ALA A 841 -26.12 59.10 24.81
C ALA A 841 -27.61 58.94 25.10
N ALA A 842 -28.25 59.88 25.81
CA ALA A 842 -29.69 59.84 26.08
C ALA A 842 -30.55 60.02 24.81
N ASN A 843 -29.95 60.56 23.74
CA ASN A 843 -30.63 60.76 22.46
C ASN A 843 -30.63 59.52 21.56
N TRP A 844 -30.01 58.41 21.96
CA TRP A 844 -29.85 57.19 21.15
C TRP A 844 -30.46 55.95 21.82
N SER A 845 -31.00 55.03 21.02
CA SER A 845 -31.72 53.83 21.47
C SER A 845 -30.83 52.71 22.04
N SER A 846 -29.51 52.84 21.94
CA SER A 846 -28.52 51.83 22.36
C SER A 846 -27.54 52.37 23.42
N ASN A 847 -27.83 52.09 24.69
CA ASN A 847 -26.85 52.24 25.78
C ASN A 847 -25.86 51.05 25.76
N PRO A 848 -24.51 51.24 25.76
CA PRO A 848 -23.76 52.48 25.88
C PRO A 848 -22.87 52.73 24.64
N ALA A 849 -23.41 53.26 23.55
CA ALA A 849 -22.59 53.98 22.56
C ALA A 849 -23.51 54.75 21.60
N PHE A 850 -23.40 56.08 21.59
CA PHE A 850 -23.81 56.85 20.42
C PHE A 850 -22.89 56.46 19.25
N PRO A 851 -23.35 56.52 17.98
CA PRO A 851 -22.56 56.08 16.85
C PRO A 851 -21.40 57.05 16.58
N ASP A 852 -20.18 56.64 16.94
CA ASP A 852 -18.93 57.38 16.71
C ASP A 852 -17.72 56.43 16.58
N SER A 853 -17.72 55.60 15.55
CA SER A 853 -16.61 54.70 15.22
C SER A 853 -16.67 54.26 13.76
N VAL A 854 -15.57 53.67 13.28
CA VAL A 854 -15.53 53.00 11.98
C VAL A 854 -16.64 51.93 11.94
N ASN A 855 -17.35 51.84 10.82
CA ASN A 855 -18.51 50.96 10.61
C ASN A 855 -19.78 51.32 11.40
N ALA A 856 -19.77 52.31 12.30
CA ALA A 856 -20.95 52.65 13.09
C ALA A 856 -22.15 52.98 12.21
N LEU A 857 -23.31 52.43 12.55
CA LEU A 857 -24.56 52.63 11.82
C LEU A 857 -25.43 53.62 12.60
N ALA A 858 -25.54 54.85 12.11
CA ALA A 858 -26.36 55.90 12.69
C ALA A 858 -27.69 56.01 11.92
N ASN A 859 -28.81 55.98 12.63
CA ASN A 859 -30.13 56.19 12.04
C ASN A 859 -30.87 57.34 12.71
N LEU A 860 -30.92 58.49 12.03
CA LEU A 860 -31.78 59.59 12.42
C LEU A 860 -33.17 59.33 11.84
N GLY A 861 -34.03 58.72 12.66
CA GLY A 861 -35.45 58.54 12.36
C GLY A 861 -35.93 57.10 12.19
N GLY A 862 -35.59 56.22 13.13
CA GLY A 862 -35.88 54.78 13.06
C GLY A 862 -37.35 54.37 13.21
N THR A 863 -37.64 53.09 12.91
CA THR A 863 -38.99 52.49 12.87
C THR A 863 -39.70 52.40 14.22
N THR A 864 -38.98 52.64 15.32
CA THR A 864 -39.48 52.56 16.70
C THR A 864 -39.85 53.92 17.29
N SER A 865 -39.60 55.01 16.57
CA SER A 865 -39.88 56.37 17.03
C SER A 865 -41.24 56.85 16.49
N PRO A 866 -42.02 57.66 17.24
CA PRO A 866 -43.28 58.23 16.75
C PRO A 866 -43.07 59.01 15.44
N ALA A 867 -44.12 59.09 14.63
CA ALA A 867 -44.09 59.87 13.40
C ALA A 867 -43.68 61.31 13.72
N PHE A 868 -42.52 61.66 13.18
CA PHE A 868 -41.81 62.87 13.51
C PHE A 868 -42.51 64.12 12.96
N THR A 869 -42.96 65.03 13.84
CA THR A 869 -43.91 66.11 13.50
C THR A 869 -43.27 67.45 13.11
N ALA A 870 -41.95 67.60 13.27
CA ALA A 870 -41.22 68.83 13.00
C ALA A 870 -39.79 68.56 12.49
N GLN A 871 -39.15 69.60 11.94
CA GLN A 871 -37.74 69.58 11.58
C GLN A 871 -36.87 69.72 12.84
N TRP A 872 -35.80 68.93 12.98
CA TRP A 872 -34.90 69.03 14.13
C TRP A 872 -33.47 69.35 13.80
N THR A 873 -32.81 70.00 14.76
CA THR A 873 -31.38 70.23 14.73
C THR A 873 -30.64 69.16 15.54
N VAL A 874 -29.68 68.50 14.90
CA VAL A 874 -28.71 67.62 15.56
C VAL A 874 -27.36 68.32 15.58
N THR A 875 -26.85 68.63 16.77
CA THR A 875 -25.57 69.34 16.94
C THR A 875 -24.42 68.34 17.09
N LEU A 876 -23.35 68.50 16.32
CA LEU A 876 -22.12 67.69 16.45
C LEU A 876 -21.06 68.46 17.25
N ASP A 877 -20.88 68.10 18.52
CA ASP A 877 -19.73 68.56 19.32
C ASP A 877 -18.54 67.60 19.12
N GLY A 878 -17.45 68.10 18.53
CA GLY A 878 -16.32 67.30 18.07
C GLY A 878 -16.61 66.43 16.83
N GLY A 879 -15.56 66.00 16.14
CA GLY A 879 -15.67 65.09 14.99
C GLY A 879 -16.43 63.80 15.33
N LYS A 880 -17.23 63.29 14.40
CA LYS A 880 -17.96 62.02 14.49
C LYS A 880 -17.61 61.12 13.32
N THR A 881 -17.41 59.83 13.58
CA THR A 881 -17.15 58.82 12.54
C THR A 881 -18.29 57.82 12.45
N VAL A 882 -18.78 57.57 11.23
CA VAL A 882 -19.83 56.57 10.96
C VAL A 882 -19.52 55.76 9.70
N GLY A 883 -19.90 54.48 9.68
CA GLY A 883 -19.93 53.68 8.46
C GLY A 883 -21.16 53.98 7.60
N SER A 884 -22.31 54.23 8.25
CA SER A 884 -23.56 54.58 7.58
C SER A 884 -24.34 55.64 8.36
N LEU A 885 -24.98 56.56 7.64
CA LEU A 885 -25.97 57.49 8.18
C LEU A 885 -27.28 57.38 7.39
N THR A 886 -28.37 57.03 8.08
CA THR A 886 -29.72 57.07 7.53
C THR A 886 -30.47 58.28 8.09
N LEU A 887 -31.14 59.02 7.22
CA LEU A 887 -31.97 60.18 7.51
C LEU A 887 -33.40 59.86 7.07
N ASN A 888 -34.30 59.71 8.04
CA ASN A 888 -35.67 59.27 7.82
C ASN A 888 -36.65 60.12 8.63
N ASN A 889 -36.85 61.36 8.19
CA ASN A 889 -37.88 62.23 8.72
C ASN A 889 -38.51 63.04 7.59
N SER A 890 -39.82 62.87 7.38
CA SER A 890 -40.57 63.64 6.38
C SER A 890 -40.47 65.17 6.59
N SER A 891 -40.29 65.61 7.83
CA SER A 891 -40.09 67.03 8.19
C SER A 891 -38.62 67.49 8.08
N GLY A 892 -37.68 66.55 7.91
CA GLY A 892 -36.25 66.80 7.73
C GLY A 892 -35.43 66.93 9.02
N PHE A 893 -34.11 66.80 8.86
CA PHE A 893 -33.08 67.04 9.87
C PHE A 893 -32.10 68.11 9.38
N ILE A 894 -31.64 68.94 10.30
CA ILE A 894 -30.53 69.87 10.13
C ILE A 894 -29.40 69.40 11.03
N ILE A 895 -28.30 68.94 10.44
CA ILE A 895 -27.12 68.53 11.19
C ILE A 895 -26.14 69.72 11.25
N ASN A 896 -26.04 70.36 12.41
CA ASN A 896 -25.26 71.58 12.61
C ASN A 896 -23.92 71.33 13.29
N GLN A 897 -22.96 72.19 12.97
CA GLN A 897 -21.64 72.18 13.59
C GLN A 897 -21.71 72.73 15.01
N GLY A 898 -21.38 71.91 16.00
CA GLY A 898 -21.02 72.35 17.35
C GLY A 898 -19.54 72.68 17.45
N THR A 899 -18.97 72.62 18.65
CA THR A 899 -17.56 73.00 18.86
C THR A 899 -16.63 71.96 18.23
N GLY A 900 -15.94 72.31 17.13
CA GLY A 900 -15.05 71.38 16.40
C GLY A 900 -15.77 70.21 15.70
N GLY A 901 -17.05 70.37 15.38
CA GLY A 901 -17.90 69.33 14.78
C GLY A 901 -17.58 69.04 13.31
N GLY A 902 -17.51 67.76 12.94
CA GLY A 902 -17.37 67.29 11.55
C GLY A 902 -17.86 65.86 11.43
N LEU A 903 -18.26 65.43 10.24
CA LEU A 903 -18.77 64.09 9.99
C LEU A 903 -17.83 63.33 9.04
N SER A 904 -17.24 62.24 9.52
CA SER A 904 -16.40 61.33 8.74
C SER A 904 -17.18 60.06 8.40
N PHE A 905 -17.22 59.73 7.12
CA PHE A 905 -17.74 58.44 6.66
C PHE A 905 -16.59 57.46 6.46
N ASN A 906 -16.56 56.42 7.29
CA ASN A 906 -15.58 55.35 7.25
C ASN A 906 -16.25 54.01 7.60
N ASN A 907 -16.44 53.17 6.59
CA ASN A 907 -16.97 51.81 6.72
C ASN A 907 -15.86 50.76 6.51
N GLY A 908 -14.65 51.08 6.99
CA GLY A 908 -13.47 50.23 6.84
C GLY A 908 -13.12 50.01 5.37
N SER A 909 -13.05 48.74 4.98
CA SER A 909 -12.80 48.35 3.58
C SER A 909 -14.05 48.43 2.68
N ALA A 910 -15.25 48.65 3.26
CA ALA A 910 -16.50 48.75 2.51
C ALA A 910 -16.85 50.20 2.16
N ILE A 911 -17.77 50.37 1.19
CA ILE A 911 -18.35 51.67 0.85
C ILE A 911 -19.25 52.13 2.00
N SER A 912 -19.09 53.37 2.44
CA SER A 912 -19.96 54.03 3.40
C SER A 912 -21.30 54.38 2.78
N SER A 913 -22.37 54.45 3.58
CA SER A 913 -23.71 54.78 3.08
C SER A 913 -24.25 56.07 3.70
N LEU A 914 -24.83 56.94 2.88
CA LEU A 914 -25.62 58.10 3.32
C LEU A 914 -26.99 58.00 2.65
N ILE A 915 -27.99 57.65 3.43
CA ILE A 915 -29.31 57.31 2.94
C ILE A 915 -30.28 58.39 3.40
N ASN A 916 -30.97 59.04 2.47
CA ASN A 916 -32.07 59.95 2.76
C ASN A 916 -33.37 59.33 2.24
N THR A 917 -34.18 58.77 3.13
CA THR A 917 -35.41 58.07 2.77
C THR A 917 -36.62 58.99 2.65
N SER A 918 -36.63 60.13 3.34
CA SER A 918 -37.71 61.11 3.29
C SER A 918 -37.27 62.50 3.74
N GLY A 919 -37.94 63.53 3.22
CA GLY A 919 -37.85 64.91 3.70
C GLY A 919 -36.69 65.73 3.12
N LEU A 920 -36.57 66.95 3.64
CA LEU A 920 -35.57 67.95 3.25
C LEU A 920 -34.48 68.02 4.32
N ASN A 921 -33.41 67.26 4.12
CA ASN A 921 -32.34 67.10 5.10
C ASN A 921 -31.12 67.96 4.74
N GLN A 922 -30.41 68.45 5.76
CA GLN A 922 -29.25 69.33 5.58
C GLN A 922 -28.08 68.88 6.46
N LEU A 923 -26.89 68.79 5.88
CA LEU A 923 -25.62 68.59 6.57
C LEU A 923 -24.83 69.91 6.53
N ASN A 924 -24.88 70.67 7.63
CA ASN A 924 -24.20 71.95 7.79
C ASN A 924 -22.85 71.78 8.52
N VAL A 925 -22.23 70.61 8.35
CA VAL A 925 -20.95 70.21 8.95
C VAL A 925 -19.96 69.81 7.85
N PRO A 926 -18.64 70.02 8.02
CA PRO A 926 -17.63 69.47 7.14
C PRO A 926 -17.80 67.96 7.06
N VAL A 927 -17.73 67.44 5.84
CA VAL A 927 -17.88 66.02 5.57
C VAL A 927 -16.55 65.49 5.02
N SER A 928 -16.06 64.39 5.57
CA SER A 928 -14.85 63.73 5.05
C SER A 928 -15.15 62.29 4.64
N PHE A 929 -14.54 61.87 3.54
CA PHE A 929 -14.66 60.51 3.02
C PHE A 929 -13.30 59.82 3.11
N THR A 930 -13.19 58.86 4.03
CA THR A 930 -11.99 58.05 4.23
C THR A 930 -12.36 56.57 4.13
N GLY A 931 -11.87 55.85 3.10
CA GLY A 931 -12.23 54.45 2.84
C GLY A 931 -12.57 54.17 1.37
N ALA A 932 -13.33 53.10 1.08
CA ALA A 932 -13.67 52.66 -0.29
C ALA A 932 -14.64 53.59 -1.05
N GLY A 933 -15.24 54.58 -0.39
CA GLY A 933 -16.15 55.58 -0.99
C GLY A 933 -17.45 55.79 -0.21
N LEU A 934 -18.31 56.67 -0.71
CA LEU A 934 -19.66 56.95 -0.23
C LEU A 934 -20.71 56.61 -1.30
N SER A 935 -21.74 55.84 -0.93
CA SER A 935 -22.99 55.73 -1.67
C SER A 935 -24.04 56.65 -1.05
N ALA A 936 -24.44 57.69 -1.76
CA ALA A 936 -25.50 58.61 -1.34
C ALA A 936 -26.82 58.23 -2.02
N SER A 937 -27.77 57.65 -1.29
CA SER A 937 -29.06 57.21 -1.84
C SER A 937 -30.20 58.12 -1.39
N ILE A 938 -30.77 58.89 -2.31
CA ILE A 938 -31.83 59.86 -2.00
C ILE A 938 -33.15 59.39 -2.62
N ALA A 939 -34.17 59.17 -1.80
CA ALA A 939 -35.49 58.73 -2.23
C ALA A 939 -36.23 59.82 -3.04
N GLY A 940 -37.12 59.39 -3.94
CA GLY A 940 -37.94 60.29 -4.75
C GLY A 940 -38.77 61.25 -3.91
N GLY A 941 -38.83 62.53 -4.32
CA GLY A 941 -39.50 63.59 -3.56
C GLY A 941 -38.72 64.11 -2.35
N SER A 942 -37.52 63.58 -2.08
CA SER A 942 -36.65 64.01 -0.98
C SER A 942 -35.46 64.82 -1.49
N GLN A 943 -34.86 65.60 -0.60
CA GLN A 943 -33.67 66.41 -0.88
C GLN A 943 -32.65 66.27 0.25
N LEU A 944 -31.38 66.10 -0.10
CA LEU A 944 -30.26 66.20 0.83
C LEU A 944 -29.31 67.33 0.40
N SER A 945 -29.12 68.33 1.26
CA SER A 945 -28.14 69.39 1.03
C SER A 945 -26.90 69.17 1.90
N ILE A 946 -25.73 69.04 1.28
CA ILE A 946 -24.44 69.04 1.98
C ILE A 946 -23.86 70.45 1.89
N ASN A 947 -24.01 71.21 2.96
CA ASN A 947 -23.66 72.63 3.05
C ASN A 947 -22.27 72.86 3.68
N GLY A 948 -21.69 71.85 4.33
CA GLY A 948 -20.29 71.88 4.75
C GLY A 948 -19.33 71.34 3.69
N ALA A 949 -18.07 71.76 3.75
CA ALA A 949 -17.05 71.38 2.79
C ALA A 949 -16.79 69.86 2.82
N ILE A 950 -16.77 69.26 1.64
CA ILE A 950 -16.41 67.86 1.41
C ILE A 950 -14.90 67.74 1.20
N THR A 951 -14.29 66.74 1.84
CA THR A 951 -12.86 66.47 1.76
C THR A 951 -12.57 64.97 1.57
N GLY A 952 -11.38 64.64 1.06
CA GLY A 952 -10.91 63.26 0.90
C GLY A 952 -10.89 62.77 -0.56
N SER A 953 -10.45 61.53 -0.74
CA SER A 953 -10.28 60.89 -2.05
C SER A 953 -11.34 59.81 -2.37
N GLY A 954 -12.25 59.51 -1.44
CA GLY A 954 -13.32 58.52 -1.64
C GLY A 954 -14.29 58.92 -2.77
N VAL A 955 -14.91 57.94 -3.43
CA VAL A 955 -15.90 58.21 -4.49
C VAL A 955 -17.24 58.69 -3.91
N ILE A 956 -17.98 59.54 -4.63
CA ILE A 956 -19.40 59.83 -4.35
C ILE A 956 -20.24 59.11 -5.41
N ASN A 957 -21.04 58.13 -5.01
CA ASN A 957 -22.00 57.48 -5.89
C ASN A 957 -23.41 57.92 -5.49
N GLN A 958 -23.99 58.85 -6.25
CA GLN A 958 -25.38 59.24 -6.04
C GLN A 958 -26.32 58.24 -6.71
N SER A 959 -27.25 57.69 -5.93
CA SER A 959 -28.33 56.81 -6.36
C SER A 959 -29.69 57.30 -5.88
N GLY A 960 -30.77 56.74 -6.44
CA GLY A 960 -32.14 57.14 -6.12
C GLY A 960 -32.62 58.35 -6.91
N THR A 961 -33.93 58.63 -6.89
CA THR A 961 -34.57 59.63 -7.76
C THR A 961 -34.73 61.02 -7.12
N GLY A 962 -34.22 61.20 -5.89
CA GLY A 962 -34.21 62.48 -5.19
C GLY A 962 -33.04 63.38 -5.56
N LEU A 963 -33.02 64.57 -4.95
CA LEU A 963 -32.04 65.63 -5.21
C LEU A 963 -30.90 65.63 -4.17
N LEU A 964 -29.66 65.53 -4.63
CA LEU A 964 -28.47 65.83 -3.83
C LEU A 964 -27.96 67.22 -4.19
N ILE A 965 -27.77 68.10 -3.20
CA ILE A 965 -27.21 69.44 -3.39
C ILE A 965 -25.84 69.51 -2.72
N LEU A 966 -24.82 69.90 -3.48
CA LEU A 966 -23.50 70.27 -2.97
C LEU A 966 -23.47 71.79 -2.78
N GLY A 967 -23.78 72.24 -1.56
CA GLY A 967 -23.93 73.66 -1.24
C GLY A 967 -22.62 74.38 -0.89
N SER A 968 -21.56 73.64 -0.56
CA SER A 968 -20.25 74.18 -0.15
C SER A 968 -19.17 74.05 -1.23
N ASP A 969 -18.10 74.84 -1.11
CA ASP A 969 -16.92 74.70 -1.97
C ASP A 969 -16.05 73.53 -1.50
N ASN A 970 -15.91 72.52 -2.36
CA ASN A 970 -15.32 71.22 -2.06
C ASN A 970 -13.90 71.08 -2.63
N ALA A 971 -13.05 72.10 -2.49
CA ALA A 971 -11.73 72.15 -3.14
C ALA A 971 -10.79 71.00 -2.74
N ALA A 972 -10.92 70.48 -1.52
CA ALA A 972 -10.11 69.37 -1.01
C ALA A 972 -10.71 67.97 -1.30
N TYR A 973 -11.81 67.91 -2.05
CA TYR A 973 -12.38 66.66 -2.56
C TYR A 973 -11.73 66.30 -3.91
N SER A 974 -11.19 65.09 -4.00
CA SER A 974 -10.45 64.60 -5.18
C SER A 974 -11.00 63.29 -5.75
N GLY A 975 -12.00 62.70 -5.11
CA GLY A 975 -12.61 61.45 -5.55
C GLY A 975 -13.50 61.59 -6.79
N ILE A 976 -13.81 60.46 -7.41
CA ILE A 976 -14.73 60.40 -8.55
C ILE A 976 -16.17 60.60 -8.08
N THR A 977 -16.93 61.44 -8.78
CA THR A 977 -18.39 61.61 -8.55
C THR A 977 -19.18 60.90 -9.64
N THR A 978 -20.02 59.94 -9.27
CA THR A 978 -20.95 59.26 -10.15
C THR A 978 -22.38 59.71 -9.85
N VAL A 979 -23.10 60.20 -10.86
CA VAL A 979 -24.55 60.46 -10.80
C VAL A 979 -25.26 59.30 -11.48
N GLY A 980 -25.97 58.47 -10.72
CA GLY A 980 -26.68 57.30 -11.21
C GLY A 980 -27.82 57.62 -12.18
N ILE A 981 -28.29 56.59 -12.89
CA ILE A 981 -29.44 56.71 -13.80
C ILE A 981 -30.67 57.14 -12.99
N GLY A 982 -31.35 58.20 -13.43
CA GLY A 982 -32.53 58.75 -12.76
C GLY A 982 -32.22 59.60 -11.51
N SER A 983 -30.96 59.75 -11.13
CA SER A 983 -30.52 60.60 -10.01
C SER A 983 -30.29 62.05 -10.44
N ALA A 984 -30.41 62.99 -9.49
CA ALA A 984 -30.22 64.42 -9.74
C ALA A 984 -29.19 65.04 -8.78
N LEU A 985 -28.06 65.47 -9.31
CA LEU A 985 -27.02 66.22 -8.57
C LEU A 985 -27.12 67.70 -8.91
N GLN A 986 -27.17 68.55 -7.89
CA GLN A 986 -27.07 70.00 -8.03
C GLN A 986 -25.82 70.55 -7.35
N VAL A 987 -25.12 71.43 -8.04
CA VAL A 987 -23.94 72.15 -7.56
C VAL A 987 -24.34 73.59 -7.24
N GLY A 988 -24.26 73.96 -5.97
CA GLY A 988 -24.73 75.24 -5.44
C GLY A 988 -26.24 75.30 -5.22
N SER A 989 -26.69 76.36 -4.53
CA SER A 989 -28.10 76.61 -4.18
C SER A 989 -28.57 78.03 -4.58
N GLY A 990 -27.98 78.60 -5.62
CA GLY A 990 -28.24 79.97 -6.08
C GLY A 990 -27.44 81.04 -5.34
N GLY A 991 -26.44 80.65 -4.55
CA GLY A 991 -25.49 81.55 -3.90
C GLY A 991 -24.12 81.59 -4.60
N SER A 992 -23.09 81.94 -3.84
CA SER A 992 -21.68 82.02 -4.28
C SER A 992 -20.83 80.82 -3.85
N SER A 993 -21.45 79.67 -3.55
CA SER A 993 -20.78 78.46 -3.04
C SER A 993 -21.34 77.18 -3.68
N GLY A 994 -20.56 76.09 -3.64
CA GLY A 994 -20.91 74.79 -4.25
C GLY A 994 -19.92 74.31 -5.33
N SER A 995 -19.07 73.32 -5.12
CA SER A 995 -18.22 72.79 -6.21
C SER A 995 -18.15 71.27 -6.25
N LEU A 996 -17.71 70.68 -7.37
CA LEU A 996 -17.58 69.23 -7.55
C LEU A 996 -16.23 68.67 -7.04
N GLY A 997 -15.32 69.54 -6.58
CA GLY A 997 -13.93 69.17 -6.29
C GLY A 997 -13.08 69.01 -7.55
N SER A 998 -12.02 68.21 -7.47
CA SER A 998 -11.01 68.03 -8.53
C SER A 998 -11.10 66.71 -9.29
N GLY A 999 -11.88 65.73 -8.82
CA GLY A 999 -12.00 64.41 -9.43
C GLY A 999 -12.88 64.37 -10.69
N ALA A 1000 -12.83 63.26 -11.43
CA ALA A 1000 -13.68 63.07 -12.61
C ALA A 1000 -15.16 62.88 -12.24
N VAL A 1001 -16.06 63.19 -13.18
CA VAL A 1001 -17.51 63.04 -13.02
C VAL A 1001 -18.06 62.05 -14.05
N VAL A 1002 -18.78 61.03 -13.59
CA VAL A 1002 -19.54 60.09 -14.42
C VAL A 1002 -21.02 60.39 -14.23
N ASN A 1003 -21.59 61.22 -15.10
CA ASN A 1003 -22.97 61.65 -15.06
C ASN A 1003 -23.86 60.76 -15.95
N ASN A 1004 -24.68 59.89 -15.35
CA ASN A 1004 -25.71 59.10 -16.04
C ASN A 1004 -27.15 59.58 -15.73
N GLY A 1005 -27.28 60.60 -14.88
CA GLY A 1005 -28.56 61.20 -14.46
C GLY A 1005 -28.68 62.66 -14.92
N SER A 1006 -29.01 63.56 -13.99
CA SER A 1006 -29.04 65.01 -14.23
C SER A 1006 -28.00 65.71 -13.36
N LEU A 1007 -27.10 66.47 -13.99
CA LEU A 1007 -26.16 67.36 -13.31
C LEU A 1007 -26.56 68.81 -13.55
N THR A 1008 -26.91 69.52 -12.48
CA THR A 1008 -27.38 70.91 -12.54
C THR A 1008 -26.41 71.84 -11.81
N PHE A 1009 -26.00 72.93 -12.45
CA PHE A 1009 -25.28 74.01 -11.79
C PHE A 1009 -26.26 75.14 -11.44
N SER A 1010 -26.26 75.58 -10.18
CA SER A 1010 -27.06 76.71 -9.69
C SER A 1010 -26.18 77.58 -8.78
N ARG A 1011 -25.36 78.42 -9.41
CA ARG A 1011 -24.40 79.32 -8.74
C ARG A 1011 -24.45 80.71 -9.36
N ASN A 1012 -24.44 81.74 -8.54
CA ASN A 1012 -24.61 83.12 -8.99
C ASN A 1012 -23.34 83.97 -8.88
N ASP A 1013 -22.17 83.35 -8.65
CA ASP A 1013 -20.88 84.03 -8.60
C ASP A 1013 -20.13 84.02 -9.94
N SER A 1014 -19.16 84.91 -10.09
CA SER A 1014 -18.42 85.11 -11.35
C SER A 1014 -17.17 84.22 -11.51
N ALA A 1015 -16.97 83.21 -10.65
CA ALA A 1015 -15.66 82.57 -10.46
C ALA A 1015 -15.63 81.03 -10.36
N LEU A 1016 -16.73 80.30 -10.58
CA LEU A 1016 -16.65 78.83 -10.56
C LEU A 1016 -15.90 78.33 -11.80
N ALA A 1017 -14.67 77.87 -11.61
CA ALA A 1017 -13.91 77.11 -12.58
C ALA A 1017 -13.91 75.62 -12.21
N ALA A 1018 -14.59 74.81 -13.02
CA ALA A 1018 -14.59 73.36 -12.91
C ALA A 1018 -13.67 72.77 -13.99
N SER A 1019 -12.60 72.09 -13.56
CA SER A 1019 -11.67 71.36 -14.44
C SER A 1019 -12.02 69.87 -14.56
N ASN A 1020 -13.16 69.46 -14.01
CA ASN A 1020 -13.58 68.06 -13.98
C ASN A 1020 -13.86 67.56 -15.41
N ASN A 1021 -13.32 66.40 -15.77
CA ASN A 1021 -13.77 65.66 -16.95
C ASN A 1021 -15.14 65.06 -16.65
N ILE A 1022 -16.13 65.33 -17.50
CA ILE A 1022 -17.52 64.87 -17.34
C ILE A 1022 -17.84 63.85 -18.44
N SER A 1023 -18.28 62.66 -18.06
CA SER A 1023 -18.62 61.53 -18.96
C SER A 1023 -19.98 60.93 -18.60
N GLY A 1024 -20.47 59.94 -19.35
CA GLY A 1024 -21.70 59.19 -19.02
C GLY A 1024 -22.90 59.50 -19.91
N SER A 1025 -24.11 59.06 -19.55
CA SER A 1025 -25.31 59.21 -20.38
C SER A 1025 -26.24 60.37 -20.01
N GLY A 1026 -25.91 61.13 -18.97
CA GLY A 1026 -26.77 62.10 -18.32
C GLY A 1026 -26.76 63.50 -18.91
N THR A 1027 -27.77 64.31 -18.57
CA THR A 1027 -27.90 65.71 -18.98
C THR A 1027 -27.07 66.63 -18.11
N ILE A 1028 -26.59 67.73 -18.69
CA ILE A 1028 -25.92 68.82 -17.96
C ILE A 1028 -26.75 70.09 -18.14
N THR A 1029 -27.13 70.73 -17.04
CA THR A 1029 -27.93 71.96 -17.05
C THR A 1029 -27.26 73.07 -16.25
N ASN A 1030 -27.12 74.25 -16.83
CA ASN A 1030 -26.84 75.46 -16.08
C ASN A 1030 -28.15 76.21 -15.79
N ASN A 1031 -28.53 76.32 -14.52
CA ASN A 1031 -29.71 77.05 -14.02
C ASN A 1031 -29.30 78.32 -13.25
N SER A 1032 -28.06 78.76 -13.40
CA SER A 1032 -27.53 79.95 -12.72
C SER A 1032 -28.17 81.23 -13.23
N THR A 1033 -28.69 82.05 -12.33
CA THR A 1033 -29.42 83.29 -12.67
C THR A 1033 -28.49 84.49 -12.87
N ALA A 1034 -27.24 84.41 -12.43
CA ALA A 1034 -26.20 85.41 -12.61
C ALA A 1034 -24.81 84.73 -12.60
N GLY A 1035 -23.75 85.50 -12.80
CA GLY A 1035 -22.38 84.99 -12.70
C GLY A 1035 -21.92 84.23 -13.95
N SER A 1036 -20.75 83.60 -13.85
CA SER A 1036 -20.10 82.88 -14.95
C SER A 1036 -19.54 81.55 -14.44
N ILE A 1037 -19.91 80.46 -15.12
CA ILE A 1037 -19.41 79.11 -14.85
C ILE A 1037 -18.48 78.70 -15.98
N LEU A 1038 -17.22 78.42 -15.64
CA LEU A 1038 -16.24 77.89 -16.57
C LEU A 1038 -16.15 76.36 -16.44
N LEU A 1039 -16.53 75.65 -17.51
CA LEU A 1039 -16.25 74.23 -17.68
C LEU A 1039 -15.04 74.07 -18.58
N SER A 1040 -13.91 73.70 -17.97
CA SER A 1040 -12.61 73.58 -18.66
C SER A 1040 -12.15 72.14 -18.89
N GLY A 1041 -12.72 71.18 -18.16
CA GLY A 1041 -12.53 69.76 -18.45
C GLY A 1041 -13.33 69.29 -19.68
N ASN A 1042 -13.00 68.12 -20.20
CA ASN A 1042 -13.67 67.55 -21.37
C ASN A 1042 -15.05 67.00 -20.99
N ILE A 1043 -16.08 67.31 -21.78
CA ILE A 1043 -17.44 66.78 -21.66
C ILE A 1043 -17.67 65.76 -22.78
N SER A 1044 -18.03 64.53 -22.39
CA SER A 1044 -18.17 63.36 -23.27
C SER A 1044 -19.49 62.61 -23.03
N THR A 1045 -20.54 63.32 -22.61
CA THR A 1045 -21.84 62.70 -22.31
C THR A 1045 -22.65 62.36 -23.56
N THR A 1046 -23.56 61.40 -23.50
CA THR A 1046 -24.42 61.07 -24.66
C THR A 1046 -25.68 61.95 -24.80
N SER A 1047 -25.93 62.85 -23.84
CA SER A 1047 -27.14 63.68 -23.74
C SER A 1047 -26.85 65.16 -23.97
N SER A 1048 -27.87 66.02 -23.84
CA SER A 1048 -27.77 67.46 -24.11
C SER A 1048 -27.05 68.24 -23.01
N LEU A 1049 -26.44 69.35 -23.43
CA LEU A 1049 -25.96 70.43 -22.58
C LEU A 1049 -26.96 71.58 -22.69
N THR A 1050 -27.53 72.04 -21.58
CA THR A 1050 -28.59 73.06 -21.57
C THR A 1050 -28.21 74.25 -20.70
N ASN A 1051 -28.19 75.45 -21.26
CA ASN A 1051 -28.15 76.70 -20.51
C ASN A 1051 -29.56 77.24 -20.35
N ASN A 1052 -30.12 77.15 -19.15
CA ASN A 1052 -31.49 77.56 -18.84
C ASN A 1052 -31.55 78.76 -17.87
N GLY A 1053 -30.46 79.06 -17.18
CA GLY A 1053 -30.31 80.27 -16.36
C GLY A 1053 -29.88 81.50 -17.16
N ALA A 1054 -30.04 82.69 -16.56
CA ALA A 1054 -29.65 83.97 -17.16
C ALA A 1054 -28.14 84.29 -17.06
N GLY A 1055 -27.37 83.49 -16.31
CA GLY A 1055 -25.92 83.61 -16.19
C GLY A 1055 -25.16 83.15 -17.44
N GLU A 1056 -23.84 83.23 -17.35
CA GLU A 1056 -22.89 82.83 -18.39
C GLU A 1056 -22.37 81.40 -18.17
N LEU A 1057 -22.34 80.60 -19.22
CA LEU A 1057 -21.69 79.29 -19.28
C LEU A 1057 -20.53 79.35 -20.28
N VAL A 1058 -19.31 79.21 -19.79
CA VAL A 1058 -18.09 79.22 -20.60
C VAL A 1058 -17.60 77.79 -20.81
N LEU A 1059 -17.44 77.39 -22.07
CA LEU A 1059 -16.90 76.11 -22.47
C LEU A 1059 -15.50 76.30 -23.05
N SER A 1060 -14.53 75.54 -22.54
CA SER A 1060 -13.14 75.60 -23.01
C SER A 1060 -12.47 74.24 -23.20
N GLY A 1061 -13.06 73.15 -22.68
CA GLY A 1061 -12.57 71.79 -22.89
C GLY A 1061 -12.83 71.29 -24.33
N ASN A 1062 -12.13 70.20 -24.70
CA ASN A 1062 -12.34 69.54 -25.99
C ASN A 1062 -13.52 68.57 -25.86
N ASN A 1063 -14.69 69.03 -26.25
CA ASN A 1063 -15.95 68.35 -25.97
C ASN A 1063 -16.35 67.38 -27.08
N THR A 1064 -16.91 66.23 -26.69
CA THR A 1064 -17.31 65.13 -27.57
C THR A 1064 -18.72 64.60 -27.28
N TYR A 1065 -19.53 65.36 -26.52
CA TYR A 1065 -20.90 64.96 -26.23
C TYR A 1065 -21.76 64.87 -27.50
N THR A 1066 -22.75 63.97 -27.52
CA THR A 1066 -23.54 63.72 -28.74
C THR A 1066 -24.88 64.44 -28.78
N GLY A 1067 -25.36 64.97 -27.66
CA GLY A 1067 -26.60 65.75 -27.60
C GLY A 1067 -26.45 67.19 -28.07
N ALA A 1068 -27.58 67.89 -28.20
CA ALA A 1068 -27.59 69.30 -28.58
C ALA A 1068 -27.10 70.23 -27.44
N THR A 1069 -26.52 71.36 -27.82
CA THR A 1069 -26.30 72.52 -26.95
C THR A 1069 -27.52 73.43 -27.03
N ASN A 1070 -28.32 73.46 -25.97
CA ASN A 1070 -29.55 74.25 -25.90
C ASN A 1070 -29.31 75.53 -25.10
N ILE A 1071 -29.55 76.68 -25.69
CA ILE A 1071 -29.44 78.00 -25.05
C ILE A 1071 -30.86 78.55 -24.90
N ILE A 1072 -31.45 78.30 -23.74
CA ILE A 1072 -32.82 78.73 -23.44
C ILE A 1072 -32.82 80.17 -22.94
N ASN A 1073 -31.90 80.50 -22.02
CA ASN A 1073 -31.66 81.84 -21.49
C ASN A 1073 -30.14 82.07 -21.37
N GLY A 1074 -29.73 83.31 -21.08
CA GLY A 1074 -28.36 83.65 -20.73
C GLY A 1074 -27.33 83.45 -21.86
N VAL A 1075 -26.06 83.45 -21.50
CA VAL A 1075 -24.95 83.45 -22.47
C VAL A 1075 -24.21 82.12 -22.43
N VAL A 1076 -23.98 81.50 -23.59
CA VAL A 1076 -22.98 80.44 -23.75
C VAL A 1076 -21.79 80.98 -24.52
N VAL A 1077 -20.61 80.88 -23.92
CA VAL A 1077 -19.34 81.35 -24.48
C VAL A 1077 -18.45 80.17 -24.84
N VAL A 1078 -17.88 80.18 -26.04
CA VAL A 1078 -16.88 79.18 -26.47
C VAL A 1078 -15.48 79.78 -26.55
N ASN A 1079 -14.53 79.17 -25.85
CA ASN A 1079 -13.14 79.62 -25.71
C ASN A 1079 -12.12 78.73 -26.46
N GLY A 1080 -12.55 77.78 -27.28
CA GLY A 1080 -11.68 76.91 -28.08
C GLY A 1080 -12.43 76.27 -29.25
N GLY A 1081 -11.73 75.84 -30.30
CA GLY A 1081 -12.37 75.36 -31.55
C GLY A 1081 -12.93 73.94 -31.54
N ALA A 1082 -13.18 73.42 -30.34
CA ALA A 1082 -13.91 72.17 -30.10
C ALA A 1082 -14.66 72.26 -28.76
N ALA A 1083 -15.02 73.48 -28.34
CA ALA A 1083 -15.77 73.71 -27.10
C ALA A 1083 -17.24 73.29 -27.28
N ILE A 1084 -17.74 73.28 -28.51
CA ILE A 1084 -18.89 72.48 -28.92
C ILE A 1084 -18.39 71.38 -29.86
N PRO A 1085 -18.87 70.13 -29.75
CA PRO A 1085 -18.52 69.06 -30.68
C PRO A 1085 -18.81 69.47 -32.13
N ASN A 1086 -17.90 69.17 -33.06
CA ASN A 1086 -18.02 69.58 -34.48
C ASN A 1086 -19.32 69.09 -35.15
N THR A 1087 -19.89 67.97 -34.69
CA THR A 1087 -21.16 67.41 -35.17
C THR A 1087 -22.37 67.86 -34.33
N GLY A 1088 -22.14 68.58 -33.24
CA GLY A 1088 -23.15 68.97 -32.26
C GLY A 1088 -24.11 70.04 -32.78
N ALA A 1089 -25.40 69.89 -32.50
CA ALA A 1089 -26.38 70.91 -32.80
C ALA A 1089 -26.34 72.03 -31.74
N VAL A 1090 -26.49 73.29 -32.17
CA VAL A 1090 -26.75 74.43 -31.31
C VAL A 1090 -28.18 74.91 -31.56
N SER A 1091 -28.99 74.98 -30.51
CA SER A 1091 -30.37 75.47 -30.56
C SER A 1091 -30.52 76.62 -29.58
N ILE A 1092 -30.93 77.79 -30.07
CA ILE A 1092 -31.08 79.00 -29.27
C ILE A 1092 -32.56 79.40 -29.25
N THR A 1093 -33.15 79.58 -28.08
CA THR A 1093 -34.56 80.00 -27.97
C THR A 1093 -34.71 81.47 -28.36
N ASP A 1094 -35.86 81.84 -28.94
CA ASP A 1094 -36.25 83.25 -29.11
C ASP A 1094 -36.59 83.89 -27.75
N ALA A 1095 -35.55 84.20 -26.98
CA ALA A 1095 -35.64 84.77 -25.65
C ALA A 1095 -34.63 85.90 -25.46
N THR A 1096 -35.06 86.98 -24.78
CA THR A 1096 -34.20 88.11 -24.46
C THR A 1096 -33.01 87.65 -23.62
N GLY A 1097 -31.80 88.00 -24.05
CA GLY A 1097 -30.56 87.64 -23.36
C GLY A 1097 -30.02 86.24 -23.66
N ALA A 1098 -30.75 85.39 -24.40
CA ALA A 1098 -30.19 84.17 -24.97
C ALA A 1098 -29.15 84.53 -26.04
N LEU A 1099 -27.88 84.16 -25.81
CA LEU A 1099 -26.74 84.54 -26.64
C LEU A 1099 -25.75 83.39 -26.79
N PHE A 1100 -25.34 83.11 -28.02
CA PHE A 1100 -24.17 82.28 -28.32
C PHE A 1100 -22.99 83.16 -28.71
N LYS A 1101 -21.92 83.16 -27.91
CA LYS A 1101 -20.77 84.07 -28.09
C LYS A 1101 -19.48 83.31 -28.36
N LEU A 1102 -18.74 83.72 -29.38
CA LEU A 1102 -17.48 83.10 -29.79
C LEU A 1102 -16.28 83.94 -29.36
N ASN A 1103 -15.50 83.46 -28.38
CA ASN A 1103 -14.17 84.01 -28.08
C ASN A 1103 -13.05 83.33 -28.88
N ALA A 1104 -13.34 82.17 -29.48
CA ALA A 1104 -12.49 81.50 -30.47
C ALA A 1104 -13.34 81.02 -31.65
N SER A 1105 -12.71 80.79 -32.81
CA SER A 1105 -13.39 80.16 -33.95
C SER A 1105 -13.85 78.76 -33.58
N GLU A 1106 -15.08 78.40 -33.97
CA GLU A 1106 -15.76 77.17 -33.55
C GLU A 1106 -16.42 76.48 -34.74
N THR A 1107 -16.47 75.15 -34.71
CA THR A 1107 -17.21 74.34 -35.69
C THR A 1107 -18.35 73.62 -35.01
N ILE A 1108 -19.55 73.70 -35.58
CA ILE A 1108 -20.74 73.02 -35.07
C ILE A 1108 -21.44 72.24 -36.19
N GLY A 1109 -22.35 71.34 -35.81
CA GLY A 1109 -23.14 70.56 -36.75
C GLY A 1109 -24.23 71.41 -37.40
N THR A 1110 -25.17 71.92 -36.62
CA THR A 1110 -26.30 72.72 -37.10
C THR A 1110 -26.61 73.88 -36.18
N LEU A 1111 -27.10 75.01 -36.72
CA LEU A 1111 -27.56 76.16 -35.96
C LEU A 1111 -29.07 76.34 -36.14
N ASN A 1112 -29.83 76.29 -35.04
CA ASN A 1112 -31.29 76.34 -35.04
C ASN A 1112 -31.82 77.39 -34.06
N GLY A 1113 -33.03 77.90 -34.35
CA GLY A 1113 -33.80 78.74 -33.42
C GLY A 1113 -33.59 80.25 -33.65
N GLY A 1114 -33.56 81.02 -32.57
CA GLY A 1114 -33.55 82.49 -32.56
C GLY A 1114 -34.86 83.11 -33.06
N GLY A 1115 -34.97 84.43 -32.96
CA GLY A 1115 -36.13 85.17 -33.45
C GLY A 1115 -36.02 86.67 -33.19
N ALA A 1116 -37.17 87.34 -33.18
CA ALA A 1116 -37.23 88.79 -33.02
C ALA A 1116 -37.02 89.26 -31.58
N SER A 1117 -37.30 88.39 -30.60
CA SER A 1117 -37.19 88.68 -29.17
C SER A 1117 -35.75 88.44 -28.66
N GLY A 1118 -34.99 87.57 -29.33
CA GLY A 1118 -33.58 87.32 -29.03
C GLY A 1118 -33.09 86.01 -29.63
N GLY A 1119 -32.19 85.35 -28.89
CA GLY A 1119 -31.49 84.17 -29.37
C GLY A 1119 -30.51 84.52 -30.47
N ASN A 1120 -29.52 85.36 -30.14
CA ASN A 1120 -28.54 85.91 -31.09
C ASN A 1120 -27.21 85.14 -31.05
N VAL A 1121 -26.39 85.35 -32.08
CA VAL A 1121 -24.97 84.93 -32.13
C VAL A 1121 -24.07 86.16 -32.19
N ASP A 1122 -23.06 86.20 -31.33
CA ASP A 1122 -21.95 87.17 -31.36
C ASP A 1122 -20.65 86.44 -31.75
N LEU A 1123 -20.20 86.68 -32.98
CA LEU A 1123 -18.98 86.11 -33.53
C LEU A 1123 -17.72 86.82 -33.04
N GLN A 1124 -17.84 88.07 -32.55
CA GLN A 1124 -16.70 88.97 -32.39
C GLN A 1124 -15.85 89.02 -33.68
N ALA A 1125 -14.55 88.67 -33.60
CA ALA A 1125 -13.64 88.58 -34.73
C ALA A 1125 -13.40 87.12 -35.22
N ASN A 1126 -14.19 86.16 -34.74
CA ASN A 1126 -13.99 84.73 -34.96
C ASN A 1126 -14.89 84.16 -36.07
N THR A 1127 -14.58 82.94 -36.51
CA THR A 1127 -15.36 82.21 -37.51
C THR A 1127 -16.26 81.17 -36.85
N LEU A 1128 -17.56 81.18 -37.15
CA LEU A 1128 -18.48 80.07 -36.85
C LEU A 1128 -18.66 79.20 -38.10
N SER A 1129 -18.26 77.93 -38.05
CA SER A 1129 -18.42 77.00 -39.18
C SER A 1129 -19.54 75.99 -38.95
N ILE A 1130 -20.46 75.86 -39.91
CA ILE A 1130 -21.57 74.90 -39.91
C ILE A 1130 -21.22 73.71 -40.80
N SER A 1131 -20.95 72.56 -40.19
CA SER A 1131 -20.38 71.37 -40.85
C SER A 1131 -21.36 70.20 -41.02
N GLY A 1132 -22.56 70.28 -40.43
CA GLY A 1132 -23.54 69.20 -40.45
C GLY A 1132 -24.22 68.98 -41.80
N ALA A 1133 -24.68 67.75 -42.01
CA ALA A 1133 -25.48 67.36 -43.19
C ALA A 1133 -26.99 67.62 -43.03
N GLY A 1134 -27.45 67.93 -41.80
CA GLY A 1134 -28.86 68.25 -41.53
C GLY A 1134 -29.26 69.64 -42.03
N ALA A 1135 -30.54 69.82 -42.38
CA ALA A 1135 -31.09 71.14 -42.64
C ALA A 1135 -31.30 71.89 -41.31
N SER A 1136 -30.98 73.18 -41.27
CA SER A 1136 -31.10 74.02 -40.09
C SER A 1136 -31.66 75.40 -40.42
N THR A 1137 -32.54 75.92 -39.59
CA THR A 1137 -33.17 77.24 -39.77
C THR A 1137 -32.89 78.11 -38.55
N TYR A 1138 -32.31 79.28 -38.79
CA TYR A 1138 -31.96 80.25 -37.76
C TYR A 1138 -32.54 81.62 -38.08
N SER A 1139 -33.25 82.21 -37.11
CA SER A 1139 -33.99 83.46 -37.27
C SER A 1139 -33.48 84.59 -36.37
N GLY A 1140 -32.51 84.32 -35.50
CA GLY A 1140 -31.83 85.35 -34.70
C GLY A 1140 -30.81 86.16 -35.51
N ILE A 1141 -30.24 87.18 -34.87
CA ILE A 1141 -29.19 88.02 -35.46
C ILE A 1141 -27.82 87.36 -35.23
N ILE A 1142 -27.01 87.26 -36.27
CA ILE A 1142 -25.58 86.95 -36.23
C ILE A 1142 -24.81 88.27 -36.41
N SER A 1143 -23.91 88.59 -35.48
CA SER A 1143 -23.16 89.85 -35.41
C SER A 1143 -21.66 89.62 -35.17
N GLY A 1144 -20.82 90.62 -35.44
CA GLY A 1144 -19.37 90.55 -35.18
C GLY A 1144 -18.53 91.33 -36.19
N THR A 1145 -17.68 92.24 -35.71
CA THR A 1145 -16.76 92.99 -36.58
C THR A 1145 -15.53 92.13 -36.90
N GLY A 1146 -15.32 91.82 -38.17
CA GLY A 1146 -14.27 90.92 -38.66
C GLY A 1146 -14.62 89.44 -38.56
N GLY A 1147 -15.65 89.06 -37.80
CA GLY A 1147 -16.14 87.69 -37.68
C GLY A 1147 -16.86 87.20 -38.95
N SER A 1148 -16.70 85.91 -39.26
CA SER A 1148 -17.21 85.29 -40.48
C SER A 1148 -18.09 84.06 -40.19
N LEU A 1149 -18.98 83.75 -41.14
CA LEU A 1149 -19.79 82.53 -41.11
C LEU A 1149 -19.24 81.55 -42.16
N GLY A 1150 -19.05 80.29 -41.78
CA GLY A 1150 -18.60 79.22 -42.67
C GLY A 1150 -19.69 78.17 -42.84
N LYS A 1151 -19.81 77.62 -44.05
CA LYS A 1151 -20.72 76.52 -44.37
C LYS A 1151 -19.97 75.46 -45.17
N SER A 1152 -19.75 74.30 -44.55
CA SER A 1152 -18.93 73.21 -45.09
C SER A 1152 -19.67 71.88 -45.21
N GLY A 1153 -20.73 71.65 -44.43
CA GLY A 1153 -21.52 70.41 -44.46
C GLY A 1153 -22.46 70.29 -45.66
N GLY A 1154 -22.97 69.09 -45.95
CA GLY A 1154 -23.88 68.86 -47.09
C GLY A 1154 -25.31 69.43 -46.93
N GLY A 1155 -25.72 69.87 -45.74
CA GLY A 1155 -27.09 70.31 -45.45
C GLY A 1155 -27.44 71.73 -45.94
N THR A 1156 -28.69 72.15 -45.71
CA THR A 1156 -29.18 73.52 -46.00
C THR A 1156 -29.21 74.36 -44.73
N LEU A 1157 -28.56 75.53 -44.73
CA LEU A 1157 -28.67 76.55 -43.69
C LEU A 1157 -29.59 77.67 -44.15
N THR A 1158 -30.75 77.85 -43.52
CA THR A 1158 -31.68 78.95 -43.80
C THR A 1158 -31.53 80.05 -42.77
N LEU A 1159 -31.24 81.27 -43.22
CA LEU A 1159 -31.10 82.46 -42.38
C LEU A 1159 -32.26 83.41 -42.63
N ASN A 1160 -33.07 83.64 -41.60
CA ASN A 1160 -34.19 84.58 -41.63
C ASN A 1160 -33.84 85.92 -40.95
N GLY A 1161 -32.80 85.97 -40.13
CA GLY A 1161 -32.39 87.18 -39.40
C GLY A 1161 -31.66 88.21 -40.27
N ILE A 1162 -31.72 89.48 -39.87
CA ILE A 1162 -30.91 90.56 -40.46
C ILE A 1162 -29.53 90.52 -39.80
N ASN A 1163 -28.54 89.98 -40.51
CA ASN A 1163 -27.22 89.73 -39.95
C ASN A 1163 -26.28 90.93 -40.17
N THR A 1164 -25.40 91.18 -39.19
CA THR A 1164 -24.52 92.37 -39.16
C THR A 1164 -23.03 92.04 -39.12
N PHE A 1165 -22.65 90.77 -39.16
CA PHE A 1165 -21.24 90.38 -39.21
C PHE A 1165 -20.56 90.86 -40.52
N THR A 1166 -19.27 91.23 -40.43
CA THR A 1166 -18.54 91.90 -41.52
C THR A 1166 -17.45 91.06 -42.18
N GLY A 1167 -17.13 89.87 -41.66
CA GLY A 1167 -16.12 88.97 -42.23
C GLY A 1167 -16.60 88.09 -43.39
N GLY A 1168 -17.88 88.20 -43.78
CA GLY A 1168 -18.46 87.51 -44.92
C GLY A 1168 -18.85 86.05 -44.68
N LEU A 1169 -19.49 85.44 -45.69
CA LEU A 1169 -19.90 84.03 -45.72
C LEU A 1169 -18.93 83.22 -46.59
N SER A 1170 -18.30 82.21 -46.01
CA SER A 1170 -17.46 81.24 -46.72
C SER A 1170 -18.22 79.94 -46.99
N MET A 1171 -18.29 79.54 -48.26
CA MET A 1171 -19.00 78.34 -48.71
C MET A 1171 -17.99 77.29 -49.20
N SER A 1172 -17.94 76.14 -48.55
CA SER A 1172 -17.13 74.97 -48.95
C SER A 1172 -17.96 73.68 -49.12
N GLY A 1173 -19.26 73.71 -48.81
CA GLY A 1173 -20.22 72.63 -49.07
C GLY A 1173 -21.68 72.99 -48.71
N GLY A 1174 -22.64 72.25 -49.27
CA GLY A 1174 -24.08 72.39 -49.01
C GLY A 1174 -24.73 73.69 -49.55
N ILE A 1175 -25.85 74.10 -48.95
CA ILE A 1175 -26.67 75.25 -49.39
C ILE A 1175 -26.82 76.26 -48.24
N ALA A 1176 -26.74 77.56 -48.55
CA ALA A 1176 -27.15 78.64 -47.66
C ALA A 1176 -28.31 79.41 -48.31
N VAL A 1177 -29.40 79.63 -47.59
CA VAL A 1177 -30.62 80.31 -48.05
C VAL A 1177 -30.81 81.59 -47.25
N ALA A 1178 -30.94 82.72 -47.95
CA ALA A 1178 -31.28 84.02 -47.38
C ALA A 1178 -32.77 84.31 -47.58
N ASN A 1179 -33.53 84.42 -46.49
CA ASN A 1179 -34.95 84.79 -46.55
C ASN A 1179 -35.22 86.27 -46.25
N THR A 1180 -34.18 87.04 -45.92
CA THR A 1180 -34.25 88.48 -45.65
C THR A 1180 -33.04 89.22 -46.24
N ALA A 1181 -33.17 90.53 -46.43
CA ALA A 1181 -32.06 91.37 -46.87
C ALA A 1181 -30.95 91.39 -45.80
N SER A 1182 -29.69 91.28 -46.24
CA SER A 1182 -28.51 91.17 -45.36
C SER A 1182 -28.43 89.88 -44.53
N ALA A 1183 -29.18 88.82 -44.90
CA ALA A 1183 -29.08 87.52 -44.21
C ALA A 1183 -27.69 86.88 -44.30
N PHE A 1184 -26.81 87.30 -45.22
CA PHE A 1184 -25.42 86.84 -45.26
C PHE A 1184 -24.42 87.81 -44.62
N GLY A 1185 -24.90 88.80 -43.86
CA GLY A 1185 -24.05 89.81 -43.24
C GLY A 1185 -23.79 91.00 -44.16
N THR A 1186 -23.05 91.99 -43.65
CA THR A 1186 -22.72 93.23 -44.38
C THR A 1186 -21.39 93.16 -45.12
N GLY A 1187 -20.61 92.08 -44.89
CA GLY A 1187 -19.37 91.79 -45.61
C GLY A 1187 -19.49 90.72 -46.69
N ALA A 1188 -20.71 90.24 -47.00
CA ALA A 1188 -20.98 89.23 -48.03
C ALA A 1188 -21.24 89.83 -49.41
#